data_AF-A0A8S1PCZ6-F1
#
_entry.id   AF-A0A8S1PCZ6-F1
#
_cell.length_a   1.000
_cell.length_b   1.000
_cell.length_c   1.000
_cell.angle_alpha   90.00
_cell.angle_beta   90.00
_cell.angle_gamma   90.00
#
_symmetry.space_group_name_H-M   'P 1'
#
loop_
_entity.id
_entity.type
_entity.pdbx_description
1 polymer ?
#
loop_
_entity_poly.entity_id
_entity_poly.type
_entity_poly.pdbx_seq_one_letter_code
_entity_poly.pdbx_strand_id
1 'polypeptide(L)'
;MNNTDEEKEELFEIFTQVKDVDEQIYCFITQIFRMENIQDCLGFLSDNGNQRHFEQYISQGQNQIQIEKEKKCYFVRNNIIQITDAIKKIMDHHFNKQDYSSKEFSKQRQYLIKRIKDQKQIIEFLKFLIHLTAQDDQLIQLGSNSLYLLVEMKVDLKEQTFEKMRIKNTSLIGANFARCNLSESQFENVDISGMNLNGAQLLNCKWRNIQIHEINKLDGHTWQVNSVCFSPDGFTLASGSEDMSIRLWDFKTGQEKGKLNGHTNHVYSVCFSPDGTTLASCSKDKSIRLWDVKTRKKKAKLNGHSNSVWSVCFSPNGTILASCSDDKSILLWDVKSGQQQTKFDGHSSWVYSVCFSPDGTTLASGGKDNSIRLWDVEKGQQNAKLDGHSGAVCSVCFSPDGSTLASGSEDKSIYLWDVKTRQQKAKLNGHSNWVFSLCISPDGSTLASGSKDNSIRLWDTEKGQSKGKIDGHRGPVQSVCFSPKGTILSSGGGDQFIYLWDVMAGQQNAKLDGHSGAVCSVCFSPDGSTLVSGSEDKAIRFWDVKTGQKKGKIVGHSGTVSSVCFSPDGSKLASGSRDKSIRLWDVKTRQQNVKLDGLSGSIFSLCFSPDGSTLVSGSEDKVISLWDVMTGQQNAKLHGHNGMVCSLCFSPDGSTLASGSRDKSIRLWDVNTGEQKGKLNGHTHYIYSICFTPDSTTLASCSQDKSIRLWDVKTGQQTAQLDGHSCSVNSVCFSPDGTTLTSGSDDKSIRLWDVKTGLQKAKLDGHDGSVLSLCFAPNGTTLASSSIDKSIRLWDIKKEDQILLTNKRYEDILTKFKTTMFKNNYLSQVSNIISSLLISQQPIFQAQGALILKGEFFNNQGIDLRQLFKSKGSCILEIQTEVPKQSNQQYIIS
;
A
#
# COMPACT_ATOMS: atom_id res chain seq x y z
N MET A 1 -12.97 31.52 34.24
CA MET A 1 -13.80 31.56 35.46
C MET A 1 -13.47 30.33 36.28
N ASN A 2 -13.45 30.47 37.60
CA ASN A 2 -13.01 29.46 38.55
C ASN A 2 -14.00 28.28 38.57
N ASN A 3 -13.63 27.13 38.01
CA ASN A 3 -14.23 25.86 38.44
C ASN A 3 -13.39 25.31 39.58
N THR A 4 -14.05 25.20 40.74
CA THR A 4 -13.51 24.97 42.07
C THR A 4 -12.85 23.59 42.19
N ASP A 5 -11.96 23.43 43.18
CA ASP A 5 -11.43 22.12 43.55
C ASP A 5 -12.53 21.16 44.05
N GLU A 6 -13.67 21.70 44.49
CA GLU A 6 -14.88 20.94 44.88
C GLU A 6 -15.45 20.09 43.72
N GLU A 7 -15.63 20.66 42.52
CA GLU A 7 -16.18 19.90 41.38
C GLU A 7 -15.28 18.71 40.95
N LYS A 8 -13.96 18.81 41.20
CA LYS A 8 -13.00 17.74 40.90
C LYS A 8 -13.13 16.58 41.89
N GLU A 9 -13.38 16.89 43.15
CA GLU A 9 -13.56 15.89 44.21
C GLU A 9 -14.92 15.21 44.06
N GLU A 10 -15.98 15.95 43.72
CA GLU A 10 -17.34 15.42 43.52
C GLU A 10 -17.43 14.36 42.41
N LEU A 11 -16.90 14.61 41.20
CA LEU A 11 -16.93 13.62 40.11
C LEU A 11 -16.15 12.36 40.47
N PHE A 12 -14.99 12.51 41.14
CA PHE A 12 -14.23 11.37 41.62
C PHE A 12 -15.03 10.56 42.66
N GLU A 13 -15.64 11.23 43.64
CA GLU A 13 -16.49 10.60 44.65
C GLU A 13 -17.65 9.83 44.02
N ILE A 14 -18.30 10.38 42.99
CA ILE A 14 -19.37 9.69 42.28
C ILE A 14 -18.88 8.42 41.59
N PHE A 15 -17.75 8.47 40.87
CA PHE A 15 -17.18 7.26 40.28
C PHE A 15 -16.73 6.25 41.34
N THR A 16 -16.32 6.70 42.53
CA THR A 16 -15.95 5.78 43.62
C THR A 16 -17.11 4.97 44.17
N GLN A 17 -18.35 5.48 44.07
CA GLN A 17 -19.56 4.75 44.50
C GLN A 17 -19.79 3.46 43.70
N VAL A 18 -19.18 3.34 42.51
CA VAL A 18 -19.37 2.21 41.60
C VAL A 18 -18.22 1.19 41.65
N LYS A 19 -17.23 1.37 42.54
CA LYS A 19 -16.08 0.44 42.63
C LYS A 19 -16.45 -0.95 43.10
N ASP A 20 -17.47 -1.04 43.94
CA ASP A 20 -17.90 -2.29 44.57
C ASP A 20 -19.01 -2.98 43.76
N VAL A 21 -19.39 -2.41 42.61
CA VAL A 21 -20.42 -2.97 41.73
C VAL A 21 -19.85 -4.07 40.86
N ASP A 22 -20.62 -5.16 40.73
CA ASP A 22 -20.27 -6.30 39.89
C ASP A 22 -20.37 -5.94 38.39
N GLU A 23 -19.28 -6.16 37.65
CA GLU A 23 -19.20 -5.86 36.21
C GLU A 23 -20.21 -6.66 35.38
N GLN A 24 -20.63 -7.84 35.83
CA GLN A 24 -21.63 -8.66 35.14
C GLN A 24 -23.00 -7.96 35.07
N ILE A 25 -23.29 -7.08 36.03
CA ILE A 25 -24.56 -6.35 36.09
C ILE A 25 -24.64 -5.31 34.96
N TYR A 26 -23.53 -4.67 34.59
CA TYR A 26 -23.49 -3.76 33.45
C TYR A 26 -23.88 -4.45 32.14
N CYS A 27 -23.30 -5.62 31.89
CA CYS A 27 -23.60 -6.45 30.73
C CYS A 27 -25.06 -6.91 30.73
N PHE A 28 -25.58 -7.28 31.90
CA PHE A 28 -26.95 -7.74 32.05
C PHE A 28 -27.98 -6.64 31.78
N ILE A 29 -27.77 -5.44 32.34
CA ILE A 29 -28.63 -4.27 32.11
C ILE A 29 -28.65 -3.91 30.62
N THR A 30 -27.48 -3.82 30.00
CA THR A 30 -27.38 -3.48 28.57
C THR A 30 -28.05 -4.51 27.67
N GLN A 31 -28.01 -5.79 28.04
CA GLN A 31 -28.71 -6.84 27.30
C GLN A 31 -30.23 -6.70 27.40
N ILE A 32 -30.78 -6.43 28.59
CA ILE A 32 -32.23 -6.25 28.79
C ILE A 32 -32.73 -5.01 28.06
N PHE A 33 -32.04 -3.87 28.16
CA PHE A 33 -32.41 -2.67 27.41
C PHE A 33 -32.47 -2.92 25.91
N ARG A 34 -31.54 -3.72 25.37
CA ARG A 34 -31.57 -4.12 23.96
C ARG A 34 -32.73 -5.06 23.63
N MET A 35 -33.03 -6.03 24.49
CA MET A 35 -34.11 -7.00 24.27
C MET A 35 -35.49 -6.35 24.32
N GLU A 36 -35.69 -5.41 25.24
CA GLU A 36 -36.98 -4.74 25.49
C GLU A 36 -37.11 -3.38 24.77
N ASN A 37 -36.06 -2.94 24.07
CA ASN A 37 -36.01 -1.68 23.32
C ASN A 37 -36.36 -0.45 24.19
N ILE A 38 -35.74 -0.37 25.36
CA ILE A 38 -35.97 0.68 26.36
C ILE A 38 -35.33 2.00 25.93
N GLN A 39 -36.10 3.09 25.89
CA GLN A 39 -35.61 4.42 25.48
C GLN A 39 -35.33 5.36 26.67
N ASP A 40 -35.97 5.14 27.83
CA ASP A 40 -35.72 5.86 29.08
C ASP A 40 -35.01 4.94 30.07
N CYS A 41 -33.68 4.90 29.98
CA CYS A 41 -32.86 3.97 30.77
C CYS A 41 -32.97 4.28 32.26
N LEU A 42 -33.02 5.56 32.63
CA LEU A 42 -33.07 5.99 34.03
C LEU A 42 -34.43 5.76 34.67
N GLY A 43 -35.51 6.09 33.95
CA GLY A 43 -36.87 5.80 34.39
C GLY A 43 -37.04 4.30 34.65
N PHE A 44 -36.55 3.47 33.73
CA PHE A 44 -36.63 2.02 33.86
C PHE A 44 -35.86 1.47 35.07
N LEU A 45 -34.62 1.92 35.31
CA LEU A 45 -33.83 1.47 36.48
C LEU A 45 -34.41 1.96 37.80
N SER A 46 -35.10 3.10 37.80
CA SER A 46 -35.72 3.69 38.98
C SER A 46 -37.05 3.05 39.39
N ASP A 47 -37.68 2.28 38.51
CA ASP A 47 -38.95 1.60 38.79
C ASP A 47 -38.73 0.31 39.60
N ASN A 48 -39.28 0.28 40.82
CA ASN A 48 -39.25 -0.87 41.71
C ASN A 48 -39.90 -2.13 41.09
N GLY A 49 -40.85 -1.99 40.16
CA GLY A 49 -41.46 -3.10 39.43
C GLY A 49 -40.49 -3.76 38.45
N ASN A 50 -39.68 -2.96 37.74
CA ASN A 50 -38.69 -3.44 36.77
C ASN A 50 -37.44 -3.99 37.45
N GLN A 51 -37.06 -3.46 38.62
CA GLN A 51 -36.02 -4.05 39.46
C GLN A 51 -36.33 -5.51 39.83
N ARG A 52 -37.60 -5.83 40.11
CA ARG A 52 -38.05 -7.22 40.33
C ARG A 52 -37.97 -8.07 39.06
N HIS A 53 -38.06 -7.45 37.87
CA HIS A 53 -37.89 -8.15 36.61
C HIS A 53 -36.44 -8.64 36.42
N PHE A 54 -35.45 -7.79 36.74
CA PHE A 54 -34.04 -8.19 36.78
C PHE A 54 -33.78 -9.34 37.78
N GLU A 55 -34.39 -9.27 38.97
CA GLU A 55 -34.31 -10.33 39.99
C GLU A 55 -34.91 -11.66 39.48
N GLN A 56 -36.05 -11.61 38.79
CA GLN A 56 -36.73 -12.79 38.25
C GLN A 56 -35.89 -13.50 37.19
N TYR A 57 -35.28 -12.77 36.25
CA TYR A 57 -34.42 -13.38 35.23
C TYR A 57 -33.17 -14.04 35.82
N ILE A 58 -32.54 -13.43 36.83
CA ILE A 58 -31.38 -14.03 37.52
C ILE A 58 -31.80 -15.26 38.35
N SER A 59 -33.02 -15.26 38.89
CA SER A 59 -33.56 -16.37 39.70
C SER A 59 -33.93 -17.64 38.91
N GLN A 60 -34.05 -17.55 37.57
CA GLN A 60 -34.38 -18.65 36.65
C GLN A 60 -33.16 -19.47 36.19
N GLY A 61 -31.92 -19.03 36.50
CA GLY A 61 -30.73 -19.87 36.34
C GLY A 61 -30.75 -21.07 37.31
N GLN A 62 -30.56 -22.28 36.78
CA GLN A 62 -30.83 -23.54 37.50
C GLN A 62 -29.98 -23.73 38.79
N ASN A 63 -30.67 -24.08 39.88
CA ASN A 63 -30.24 -24.67 41.17
C ASN A 63 -29.30 -23.89 42.12
N GLN A 64 -29.86 -23.35 43.23
CA GLN A 64 -29.71 -23.82 44.63
C GLN A 64 -30.25 -22.79 45.65
N ILE A 65 -30.85 -23.31 46.74
CA ILE A 65 -31.25 -22.71 48.05
C ILE A 65 -31.92 -21.31 48.03
N GLN A 66 -33.13 -21.22 48.57
CA GLN A 66 -33.94 -19.98 48.67
C GLN A 66 -33.20 -18.79 49.31
N ILE A 67 -32.37 -19.03 50.34
CA ILE A 67 -31.55 -18.01 51.01
C ILE A 67 -30.43 -17.48 50.09
N GLU A 68 -29.84 -18.32 49.23
CA GLU A 68 -28.86 -17.84 48.24
C GLU A 68 -29.54 -17.04 47.12
N LYS A 69 -30.77 -17.39 46.76
CA LYS A 69 -31.58 -16.61 45.82
C LYS A 69 -31.92 -15.23 46.38
N GLU A 70 -32.41 -15.14 47.61
CA GLU A 70 -32.73 -13.86 48.26
C GLU A 70 -31.50 -12.96 48.42
N LYS A 71 -30.35 -13.53 48.80
CA LYS A 71 -29.07 -12.80 48.87
C LYS A 71 -28.61 -12.30 47.50
N LYS A 72 -28.75 -13.11 46.44
CA LYS A 72 -28.44 -12.71 45.06
C LYS A 72 -29.38 -11.61 44.56
N CYS A 73 -30.68 -11.70 44.81
CA CYS A 73 -31.65 -10.67 44.44
C CYS A 73 -31.39 -9.35 45.17
N TYR A 74 -31.14 -9.39 46.49
CA TYR A 74 -30.79 -8.21 47.26
C TYR A 74 -29.50 -7.55 46.75
N PHE A 75 -28.49 -8.35 46.42
CA PHE A 75 -27.24 -7.86 45.84
C PHE A 75 -27.45 -7.18 44.48
N VAL A 76 -28.22 -7.80 43.58
CA VAL A 76 -28.56 -7.23 42.26
C VAL A 76 -29.30 -5.90 42.42
N ARG A 77 -30.30 -5.86 43.32
CA ARG A 77 -31.08 -4.65 43.57
C ARG A 77 -30.22 -3.50 44.09
N ASN A 78 -29.34 -3.77 45.05
CA ASN A 78 -28.43 -2.75 45.58
C ASN A 78 -27.49 -2.21 44.49
N ASN A 79 -26.94 -3.07 43.64
CA ASN A 79 -26.11 -2.65 42.52
C ASN A 79 -26.89 -1.78 41.52
N ILE A 80 -28.13 -2.15 41.19
CA ILE A 80 -28.98 -1.34 40.30
C ILE A 80 -29.24 0.05 40.91
N ILE A 81 -29.53 0.12 42.21
CA ILE A 81 -29.73 1.41 42.92
C ILE A 81 -28.44 2.24 42.87
N GLN A 82 -27.29 1.66 43.20
CA GLN A 82 -25.99 2.36 43.16
C GLN A 82 -25.65 2.87 41.76
N ILE A 83 -25.87 2.05 40.72
CA ILE A 83 -25.69 2.47 39.31
C ILE A 83 -26.62 3.63 38.98
N THR A 84 -27.90 3.52 39.35
CA THR A 84 -28.92 4.54 39.05
C THR A 84 -28.57 5.88 39.71
N ASP A 85 -28.19 5.85 40.99
CA ASP A 85 -27.81 7.05 41.74
C ASP A 85 -26.53 7.66 41.19
N ALA A 86 -25.54 6.85 40.80
CA ALA A 86 -24.32 7.33 40.16
C ALA A 86 -24.61 8.04 38.84
N ILE A 87 -25.43 7.44 37.95
CA ILE A 87 -25.78 8.07 36.67
C ILE A 87 -26.53 9.39 36.90
N LYS A 88 -27.52 9.41 37.80
CA LYS A 88 -28.28 10.63 38.14
C LYS A 88 -27.35 11.76 38.60
N LYS A 89 -26.47 11.47 39.56
CA LYS A 89 -25.48 12.45 40.04
C LYS A 89 -24.60 12.96 38.90
N ILE A 90 -24.05 12.08 38.05
CA ILE A 90 -23.20 12.52 36.93
C ILE A 90 -23.99 13.40 35.94
N MET A 91 -25.27 13.11 35.70
CA MET A 91 -26.14 13.93 34.85
C MET A 91 -26.44 15.30 35.44
N ASP A 92 -26.54 15.40 36.76
CA ASP A 92 -26.73 16.66 37.47
C ASP A 92 -25.47 17.54 37.41
N HIS A 93 -24.29 16.94 37.21
CA HIS A 93 -23.04 17.64 36.97
C HIS A 93 -22.82 18.01 35.48
N HIS A 94 -21.99 19.04 35.23
CA HIS A 94 -21.65 19.53 33.90
C HIS A 94 -21.08 18.48 32.92
N PHE A 95 -20.73 17.28 33.42
CA PHE A 95 -20.21 16.17 32.65
C PHE A 95 -21.18 15.63 31.57
N ASN A 96 -22.50 15.83 31.69
CA ASN A 96 -23.44 15.50 30.60
C ASN A 96 -23.80 16.71 29.71
N LYS A 97 -23.32 17.92 30.02
CA LYS A 97 -23.71 19.15 29.33
C LYS A 97 -22.59 19.79 28.50
N GLN A 98 -21.33 19.53 28.84
CA GLN A 98 -20.16 20.18 28.23
C GLN A 98 -19.23 19.18 27.53
N ASP A 99 -18.43 19.67 26.58
CA ASP A 99 -17.40 18.91 25.88
C ASP A 99 -16.13 18.83 26.75
N TYR A 100 -15.95 17.69 27.42
CA TYR A 100 -14.77 17.42 28.25
C TYR A 100 -13.48 17.21 27.46
N SER A 101 -13.54 17.11 26.13
CA SER A 101 -12.35 17.04 25.27
C SER A 101 -11.70 18.40 25.04
N SER A 102 -12.43 19.49 25.27
CA SER A 102 -11.92 20.85 25.12
C SER A 102 -10.75 21.16 26.06
N LYS A 103 -9.97 22.20 25.70
CA LYS A 103 -8.80 22.64 26.48
C LYS A 103 -9.17 23.19 27.86
N GLU A 104 -10.40 23.67 28.02
CA GLU A 104 -10.89 24.28 29.26
C GLU A 104 -10.89 23.27 30.41
N PHE A 105 -11.29 22.02 30.15
CA PHE A 105 -11.37 20.96 31.16
C PHE A 105 -10.07 20.16 31.36
N SER A 106 -8.98 20.53 30.67
CA SER A 106 -7.73 19.74 30.67
C SER A 106 -7.17 19.46 32.08
N LYS A 107 -7.24 20.45 32.99
CA LYS A 107 -6.75 20.27 34.38
C LYS A 107 -7.62 19.32 35.20
N GLN A 108 -8.95 19.46 35.11
CA GLN A 108 -9.90 18.61 35.84
C GLN A 108 -9.81 17.16 35.33
N ARG A 109 -9.71 17.00 34.02
CA ARG A 109 -9.58 15.71 33.35
C ARG A 109 -8.30 14.97 33.71
N GLN A 110 -7.15 15.65 33.69
CA GLN A 110 -5.88 15.08 34.13
C GLN A 110 -5.90 14.66 35.61
N TYR A 111 -6.55 15.46 36.46
CA TYR A 111 -6.75 15.12 37.86
C TYR A 111 -7.58 13.83 38.00
N LEU A 112 -8.73 13.76 37.33
CA LEU A 112 -9.63 12.61 37.38
C LEU A 112 -8.93 11.33 36.87
N ILE A 113 -8.33 11.39 35.69
CA ILE A 113 -7.60 10.28 35.06
C ILE A 113 -6.53 9.73 35.99
N LYS A 114 -5.75 10.59 36.64
CA LYS A 114 -4.68 10.15 37.55
C LYS A 114 -5.21 9.28 38.69
N ARG A 115 -6.45 9.48 39.14
CA ARG A 115 -7.04 8.75 40.27
C ARG A 115 -7.86 7.52 39.86
N ILE A 116 -8.46 7.52 38.67
CA ILE A 116 -9.37 6.43 38.25
C ILE A 116 -8.75 5.43 37.27
N LYS A 117 -7.66 5.78 36.56
CA LYS A 117 -7.11 4.97 35.44
C LYS A 117 -6.73 3.53 35.80
N ASP A 118 -6.41 3.24 37.06
CA ASP A 118 -5.94 1.92 37.50
C ASP A 118 -7.09 1.08 38.11
N GLN A 119 -8.34 1.58 38.08
CA GLN A 119 -9.51 0.92 38.68
C GLN A 119 -10.36 0.25 37.61
N LYS A 120 -10.26 -1.08 37.50
CA LYS A 120 -10.93 -1.89 36.47
C LYS A 120 -12.45 -1.66 36.44
N GLN A 121 -13.11 -1.65 37.59
CA GLN A 121 -14.57 -1.49 37.70
C GLN A 121 -15.05 -0.15 37.16
N ILE A 122 -14.28 0.93 37.36
CA ILE A 122 -14.61 2.24 36.79
C ILE A 122 -14.43 2.23 35.27
N ILE A 123 -13.39 1.58 34.75
CA ILE A 123 -13.21 1.42 33.29
C ILE A 123 -14.42 0.69 32.68
N GLU A 124 -14.87 -0.40 33.31
CA GLU A 124 -16.06 -1.13 32.86
C GLU A 124 -17.34 -0.31 32.98
N PHE A 125 -17.48 0.49 34.05
CA PHE A 125 -18.59 1.43 34.19
C PHE A 125 -18.59 2.50 33.10
N LEU A 126 -17.43 3.06 32.72
CA LEU A 126 -17.34 4.01 31.61
C LEU A 126 -17.72 3.37 30.27
N LYS A 127 -17.35 2.09 30.03
CA LYS A 127 -17.81 1.33 28.86
C LYS A 127 -19.32 1.10 28.89
N PHE A 128 -19.87 0.82 30.05
CA PHE A 128 -21.31 0.70 30.25
C PHE A 128 -22.05 1.99 29.88
N LEU A 129 -21.57 3.16 30.32
CA LEU A 129 -22.16 4.45 29.93
C LEU A 129 -22.14 4.67 28.41
N ILE A 130 -21.08 4.22 27.73
CA ILE A 130 -21.00 4.27 26.26
C ILE A 130 -22.08 3.41 25.61
N HIS A 131 -22.38 2.23 26.17
CA HIS A 131 -23.45 1.37 25.66
C HIS A 131 -24.84 1.98 25.81
N LEU A 132 -25.09 2.73 26.89
CA LEU A 132 -26.38 3.39 27.11
C LEU A 132 -26.69 4.43 26.03
N THR A 133 -25.66 5.00 25.39
CA THR A 133 -25.85 5.94 24.28
C THR A 133 -26.65 5.34 23.13
N ALA A 134 -26.63 4.02 22.94
CA ALA A 134 -27.40 3.36 21.89
C ALA A 134 -28.91 3.36 22.15
N GLN A 135 -29.33 3.57 23.40
CA GLN A 135 -30.71 3.42 23.87
C GLN A 135 -31.35 4.78 24.16
N ASP A 136 -30.63 5.65 24.88
CA ASP A 136 -31.17 6.93 25.38
C ASP A 136 -30.37 8.13 24.85
N ASP A 137 -31.08 9.10 24.24
CA ASP A 137 -30.48 10.31 23.67
C ASP A 137 -29.93 11.27 24.74
N GLN A 138 -30.51 11.26 25.95
CA GLN A 138 -30.08 12.13 27.04
C GLN A 138 -28.68 11.76 27.56
N LEU A 139 -28.21 10.54 27.26
CA LEU A 139 -26.94 9.99 27.71
C LEU A 139 -25.82 10.11 26.67
N ILE A 140 -26.09 10.68 25.48
CA ILE A 140 -25.08 10.75 24.40
C ILE A 140 -23.83 11.53 24.81
N GLN A 141 -24.00 12.72 25.43
CA GLN A 141 -22.85 13.53 25.82
C GLN A 141 -22.07 12.88 26.98
N LEU A 142 -22.79 12.30 27.95
CA LEU A 142 -22.24 11.48 29.02
C LEU A 142 -21.33 10.36 28.47
N GLY A 143 -21.83 9.59 27.51
CA GLY A 143 -21.07 8.51 26.87
C GLY A 143 -19.90 9.02 26.02
N SER A 144 -20.05 10.16 25.34
CA SER A 144 -18.99 10.80 24.55
C SER A 144 -17.80 11.20 25.44
N ASN A 145 -18.08 11.82 26.58
CA ASN A 145 -17.06 12.21 27.56
C ASN A 145 -16.43 10.97 28.24
N SER A 146 -17.23 9.92 28.48
CA SER A 146 -16.74 8.65 29.01
C SER A 146 -15.76 7.96 28.05
N LEU A 147 -16.10 7.93 26.76
CA LEU A 147 -15.22 7.38 25.73
C LEU A 147 -13.93 8.18 25.60
N TYR A 148 -14.02 9.50 25.66
CA TYR A 148 -12.83 10.36 25.63
C TYR A 148 -11.87 10.08 26.78
N LEU A 149 -12.40 9.95 28.01
CA LEU A 149 -11.59 9.57 29.17
C LEU A 149 -10.88 8.23 28.94
N LEU A 150 -11.56 7.21 28.41
CA LEU A 150 -10.95 5.92 28.10
C LEU A 150 -9.78 6.05 27.10
N VAL A 151 -9.94 6.87 26.06
CA VAL A 151 -8.90 7.14 25.06
C VAL A 151 -7.70 7.83 25.70
N GLU A 152 -7.90 8.87 26.52
CA GLU A 152 -6.80 9.59 27.16
C GLU A 152 -6.12 8.76 28.27
N MET A 153 -6.87 7.89 28.95
CA MET A 153 -6.34 6.85 29.85
C MET A 153 -5.55 5.75 29.12
N LYS A 154 -5.59 5.72 27.78
CA LYS A 154 -4.92 4.72 26.95
C LYS A 154 -5.43 3.30 27.18
N VAL A 155 -6.73 3.17 27.46
CA VAL A 155 -7.39 1.86 27.56
C VAL A 155 -7.42 1.22 26.18
N ASP A 156 -7.03 -0.06 26.08
CA ASP A 156 -7.13 -0.82 24.83
C ASP A 156 -8.59 -1.23 24.60
N LEU A 157 -9.23 -0.65 23.58
CA LEU A 157 -10.63 -0.91 23.24
C LEU A 157 -10.78 -2.00 22.18
N LYS A 158 -9.68 -2.64 21.75
CA LYS A 158 -9.70 -3.69 20.72
C LYS A 158 -10.68 -4.82 21.03
N GLU A 159 -11.22 -5.38 19.95
CA GLU A 159 -12.10 -6.57 20.00
C GLU A 159 -13.38 -6.38 20.84
N GLN A 160 -13.70 -5.13 21.22
CA GLN A 160 -14.95 -4.78 21.89
C GLN A 160 -16.09 -4.61 20.90
N THR A 161 -17.31 -4.91 21.36
CA THR A 161 -18.54 -4.68 20.61
C THR A 161 -19.13 -3.35 21.01
N PHE A 162 -19.39 -2.47 20.06
CA PHE A 162 -19.83 -1.09 20.26
C PHE A 162 -20.93 -0.73 19.25
N GLU A 163 -21.80 -1.69 18.96
CA GLU A 163 -22.92 -1.53 18.04
C GLU A 163 -23.88 -0.43 18.49
N LYS A 164 -24.40 0.33 17.52
CA LYS A 164 -25.42 1.37 17.70
C LYS A 164 -25.03 2.52 18.63
N MET A 165 -23.76 2.61 19.06
CA MET A 165 -23.31 3.70 19.91
C MET A 165 -23.50 5.06 19.22
N ARG A 166 -23.87 6.07 19.99
CA ARG A 166 -24.04 7.44 19.51
C ARG A 166 -23.04 8.33 20.25
N ILE A 167 -22.12 8.97 19.53
CA ILE A 167 -21.05 9.81 20.08
C ILE A 167 -21.08 11.18 19.38
N LYS A 168 -21.00 12.26 20.16
CA LYS A 168 -21.02 13.62 19.62
C LYS A 168 -20.05 14.57 20.33
N ASN A 169 -19.60 15.60 19.61
CA ASN A 169 -18.85 16.73 20.14
C ASN A 169 -17.68 16.31 21.04
N THR A 170 -16.77 15.50 20.50
CA THR A 170 -15.61 15.00 21.25
C THR A 170 -14.44 14.66 20.34
N SER A 171 -13.29 14.31 20.91
CA SER A 171 -12.04 14.05 20.17
C SER A 171 -11.53 12.64 20.44
N LEU A 172 -11.58 11.74 19.47
CA LEU A 172 -11.07 10.36 19.57
C LEU A 172 -9.66 10.21 18.97
N ILE A 173 -8.84 11.24 19.09
CA ILE A 173 -7.48 11.24 18.52
C ILE A 173 -6.65 10.09 19.11
N GLY A 174 -6.12 9.23 18.24
CA GLY A 174 -5.29 8.10 18.66
C GLY A 174 -6.04 6.92 19.30
N ALA A 175 -7.39 6.93 19.26
CA ALA A 175 -8.19 5.84 19.81
C ALA A 175 -7.93 4.51 19.09
N ASN A 176 -7.93 3.40 19.84
CA ASN A 176 -7.59 2.08 19.32
C ASN A 176 -8.82 1.15 19.26
N PHE A 177 -9.50 1.14 18.12
CA PHE A 177 -10.70 0.35 17.84
C PHE A 177 -10.41 -0.84 16.92
N ALA A 178 -9.19 -1.35 16.91
CA ALA A 178 -8.86 -2.45 16.01
C ALA A 178 -9.73 -3.69 16.34
N ARG A 179 -10.31 -4.29 15.30
CA ARG A 179 -11.24 -5.44 15.40
C ARG A 179 -12.50 -5.19 16.23
N CYS A 180 -12.84 -3.94 16.53
CA CYS A 180 -14.11 -3.64 17.17
C CYS A 180 -15.28 -3.81 16.21
N ASN A 181 -16.46 -4.09 16.76
CA ASN A 181 -17.71 -4.01 16.02
C ASN A 181 -18.40 -2.67 16.29
N LEU A 182 -18.38 -1.76 15.32
CA LEU A 182 -18.96 -0.42 15.38
C LEU A 182 -20.20 -0.31 14.49
N SER A 183 -20.86 -1.43 14.17
CA SER A 183 -22.01 -1.45 13.28
C SER A 183 -23.14 -0.57 13.81
N GLU A 184 -23.80 0.17 12.91
CA GLU A 184 -24.88 1.12 13.18
C GLU A 184 -24.49 2.30 14.09
N SER A 185 -23.19 2.51 14.34
CA SER A 185 -22.70 3.63 15.15
C SER A 185 -22.97 4.99 14.49
N GLN A 186 -23.22 6.01 15.31
CA GLN A 186 -23.43 7.38 14.85
C GLN A 186 -22.42 8.32 15.50
N PHE A 187 -21.56 8.94 14.70
CA PHE A 187 -20.57 9.91 15.16
C PHE A 187 -20.90 11.28 14.57
N GLU A 188 -21.04 12.30 15.41
CA GLU A 188 -21.35 13.66 14.97
C GLU A 188 -20.38 14.68 15.56
N ASN A 189 -19.70 15.46 14.72
CA ASN A 189 -18.70 16.44 15.16
C ASN A 189 -17.60 15.80 16.04
N VAL A 190 -16.96 14.75 15.51
CA VAL A 190 -15.93 13.96 16.20
C VAL A 190 -14.61 14.05 15.45
N ASP A 191 -13.52 14.35 16.16
CA ASP A 191 -12.17 14.26 15.62
C ASP A 191 -11.62 12.84 15.75
N ILE A 192 -11.30 12.18 14.64
CA ILE A 192 -10.78 10.80 14.63
C ILE A 192 -9.33 10.72 14.13
N SER A 193 -8.58 11.81 14.20
CA SER A 193 -7.19 11.87 13.72
C SER A 193 -6.32 10.82 14.43
N GLY A 194 -5.56 10.01 13.67
CA GLY A 194 -4.74 8.95 14.26
C GLY A 194 -5.51 7.76 14.86
N MET A 195 -6.82 7.68 14.69
CA MET A 195 -7.63 6.55 15.15
C MET A 195 -7.26 5.27 14.40
N ASN A 196 -7.19 4.14 15.12
CA ASN A 196 -6.93 2.82 14.56
C ASN A 196 -8.22 2.00 14.46
N LEU A 197 -8.67 1.75 13.23
CA LEU A 197 -9.82 0.93 12.87
C LEU A 197 -9.42 -0.38 12.18
N ASN A 198 -8.16 -0.81 12.29
CA ASN A 198 -7.69 -2.00 11.56
C ASN A 198 -8.55 -3.23 11.91
N GLY A 199 -9.16 -3.87 10.90
CA GLY A 199 -10.05 -5.02 11.08
C GLY A 199 -11.40 -4.72 11.74
N ALA A 200 -11.77 -3.46 11.97
CA ALA A 200 -13.05 -3.10 12.59
C ALA A 200 -14.25 -3.35 11.64
N GLN A 201 -15.43 -3.60 12.20
CA GLN A 201 -16.68 -3.72 11.44
C GLN A 201 -17.47 -2.41 11.52
N LEU A 202 -17.84 -1.86 10.37
CA LEU A 202 -18.48 -0.55 10.18
C LEU A 202 -19.69 -0.73 9.25
N LEU A 203 -20.68 -1.51 9.70
CA LEU A 203 -21.88 -1.82 8.92
C LEU A 203 -22.96 -0.78 9.21
N ASN A 204 -23.51 -0.09 8.21
CA ASN A 204 -24.62 0.86 8.34
C ASN A 204 -24.37 2.04 9.32
N CYS A 205 -23.13 2.53 9.41
CA CYS A 205 -22.78 3.64 10.30
C CYS A 205 -23.26 5.00 9.75
N LYS A 206 -23.44 6.00 10.63
CA LYS A 206 -23.76 7.39 10.26
C LYS A 206 -22.79 8.37 10.92
N TRP A 207 -21.69 8.64 10.25
CA TRP A 207 -20.61 9.51 10.72
C TRP A 207 -20.67 10.83 9.95
N ARG A 208 -20.92 11.95 10.64
CA ARG A 208 -21.14 13.27 10.06
C ARG A 208 -20.25 14.31 10.74
N ASN A 209 -19.80 15.29 9.96
CA ASN A 209 -18.91 16.34 10.45
C ASN A 209 -17.64 15.78 11.13
N ILE A 210 -17.07 14.72 10.57
CA ILE A 210 -15.86 14.08 11.09
C ILE A 210 -14.63 14.92 10.79
N GLN A 211 -13.78 15.14 11.79
CA GLN A 211 -12.51 15.85 11.62
C GLN A 211 -11.40 14.81 11.48
N ILE A 212 -10.60 14.93 10.41
CA ILE A 212 -9.41 14.09 10.19
C ILE A 212 -8.27 15.01 9.74
N HIS A 213 -7.27 15.14 10.59
CA HIS A 213 -6.04 15.86 10.32
C HIS A 213 -4.95 14.84 9.95
N GLU A 214 -5.00 14.29 8.72
CA GLU A 214 -3.92 13.42 8.23
C GLU A 214 -2.67 14.21 7.86
N ILE A 215 -1.50 13.77 8.34
CA ILE A 215 -0.21 14.34 7.94
C ILE A 215 0.34 13.61 6.73
N ASN A 216 -0.26 13.80 5.56
CA ASN A 216 0.31 13.28 4.31
C ASN A 216 1.03 14.38 3.51
N LYS A 217 0.79 15.65 3.83
CA LYS A 217 1.27 16.79 3.04
C LYS A 217 1.56 17.98 3.94
N LEU A 218 2.77 18.50 3.88
CA LEU A 218 3.14 19.77 4.52
C LEU A 218 3.13 20.85 3.44
N ASP A 219 2.28 21.85 3.63
CA ASP A 219 2.05 22.93 2.70
C ASP A 219 2.52 24.25 3.31
N GLY A 220 3.21 25.07 2.53
CA GLY A 220 3.65 26.38 2.97
C GLY A 220 4.77 26.99 2.14
N HIS A 221 5.64 26.20 1.51
CA HIS A 221 6.61 26.73 0.55
C HIS A 221 5.94 27.21 -0.73
N THR A 222 6.44 28.30 -1.30
CA THR A 222 5.86 28.90 -2.53
C THR A 222 6.62 28.53 -3.80
N TRP A 223 7.74 27.83 -3.65
CA TRP A 223 8.60 27.34 -4.73
C TRP A 223 9.17 25.95 -4.37
N GLN A 224 9.96 25.38 -5.27
CA GLN A 224 10.48 24.01 -5.15
C GLN A 224 11.18 23.77 -3.81
N VAL A 225 10.97 22.58 -3.24
CA VAL A 225 11.65 22.17 -2.00
C VAL A 225 12.88 21.35 -2.38
N ASN A 226 14.07 21.93 -2.19
CA ASN A 226 15.33 21.34 -2.62
C ASN A 226 15.90 20.34 -1.61
N SER A 227 15.59 20.49 -0.32
CA SER A 227 16.16 19.65 0.73
C SER A 227 15.18 19.49 1.88
N VAL A 228 15.08 18.26 2.39
CA VAL A 228 14.37 17.91 3.62
C VAL A 228 15.29 17.10 4.54
N CYS A 229 15.21 17.35 5.85
CA CYS A 229 16.05 16.67 6.84
C CYS A 229 15.30 16.55 8.18
N PHE A 230 15.29 15.36 8.77
CA PHE A 230 14.76 15.14 10.12
C PHE A 230 15.76 15.56 11.20
N SER A 231 15.25 16.09 12.31
CA SER A 231 16.02 16.22 13.54
C SER A 231 16.36 14.84 14.11
N PRO A 232 17.49 14.68 14.83
CA PRO A 232 17.91 13.39 15.40
C PRO A 232 16.86 12.74 16.32
N ASP A 233 16.04 13.55 16.99
CA ASP A 233 14.93 13.10 17.86
C ASP A 233 13.67 12.66 17.07
N GLY A 234 13.61 12.97 15.77
CA GLY A 234 12.48 12.67 14.89
C GLY A 234 11.23 13.53 15.10
N PHE A 235 11.28 14.58 15.93
CA PHE A 235 10.12 15.42 16.22
C PHE A 235 10.01 16.66 15.33
N THR A 236 11.08 17.01 14.61
CA THR A 236 11.12 18.19 13.75
C THR A 236 11.61 17.79 12.37
N LEU A 237 10.94 18.26 11.34
CA LEU A 237 11.43 18.20 9.97
C LEU A 237 11.87 19.61 9.56
N ALA A 238 13.03 19.75 8.94
CA ALA A 238 13.46 20.99 8.31
C ALA A 238 13.35 20.86 6.80
N SER A 239 12.96 21.94 6.12
CA SER A 239 12.94 22.03 4.67
C SER A 239 13.57 23.33 4.16
N GLY A 240 14.37 23.24 3.11
CA GLY A 240 14.93 24.39 2.39
C GLY A 240 14.37 24.48 0.96
N SER A 241 14.04 25.69 0.52
CA SER A 241 13.34 25.92 -0.74
C SER A 241 13.97 27.01 -1.60
N GLU A 242 13.62 27.01 -2.89
CA GLU A 242 13.88 28.11 -3.82
C GLU A 242 13.20 29.43 -3.41
N ASP A 243 12.21 29.39 -2.51
CA ASP A 243 11.56 30.58 -1.92
C ASP A 243 12.45 31.35 -0.91
N MET A 244 13.75 31.00 -0.85
CA MET A 244 14.79 31.58 0.00
C MET A 244 14.62 31.31 1.49
N SER A 245 13.63 30.51 1.88
CA SER A 245 13.33 30.23 3.28
C SER A 245 13.65 28.81 3.68
N ILE A 246 13.82 28.66 4.99
CA ILE A 246 13.88 27.37 5.66
C ILE A 246 12.69 27.29 6.59
N ARG A 247 11.95 26.19 6.56
CA ARG A 247 10.82 25.95 7.46
C ARG A 247 11.10 24.79 8.37
N LEU A 248 10.66 24.92 9.61
CA LEU A 248 10.68 23.87 10.62
C LEU A 248 9.24 23.41 10.84
N TRP A 249 9.02 22.11 10.75
CA TRP A 249 7.71 21.49 10.87
C TRP A 249 7.68 20.62 12.12
N ASP A 250 6.59 20.68 12.86
CA ASP A 250 6.30 19.65 13.85
C ASP A 250 5.89 18.37 13.12
N PHE A 251 6.68 17.32 13.27
CA PHE A 251 6.39 16.06 12.59
C PHE A 251 5.11 15.39 13.10
N LYS A 252 4.74 15.59 14.38
CA LYS A 252 3.53 14.97 14.97
C LYS A 252 2.25 15.70 14.63
N THR A 253 2.29 16.99 14.31
CA THR A 253 1.08 17.77 14.03
C THR A 253 1.01 18.28 12.59
N GLY A 254 2.12 18.24 11.85
CA GLY A 254 2.23 18.77 10.50
C GLY A 254 2.22 20.30 10.44
N GLN A 255 2.17 20.96 11.60
CA GLN A 255 2.15 22.41 11.68
C GLN A 255 3.56 22.97 11.52
N GLU A 256 3.65 24.12 10.88
CA GLU A 256 4.89 24.89 10.84
C GLU A 256 5.25 25.37 12.25
N LYS A 257 6.34 24.85 12.82
CA LYS A 257 6.93 25.37 14.07
C LYS A 257 7.42 26.78 13.87
N GLY A 258 8.08 27.06 12.76
CA GLY A 258 8.50 28.41 12.39
C GLY A 258 9.41 28.47 11.16
N LYS A 259 9.66 29.70 10.74
CA LYS A 259 10.44 30.04 9.54
C LYS A 259 11.78 30.67 9.91
N LEU A 260 12.85 30.22 9.26
CA LEU A 260 14.18 30.83 9.34
C LEU A 260 14.42 31.61 8.05
N ASN A 261 14.44 32.94 8.16
CA ASN A 261 14.68 33.84 7.04
C ASN A 261 16.08 34.41 7.13
N GLY A 262 16.74 34.54 5.98
CA GLY A 262 17.96 35.32 5.90
C GLY A 262 18.81 35.08 4.66
N HIS A 263 18.68 33.91 4.01
CA HIS A 263 19.29 33.72 2.69
C HIS A 263 18.66 34.66 1.67
N THR A 264 19.45 35.10 0.70
CA THR A 264 19.00 36.06 -0.33
C THR A 264 18.77 35.39 -1.68
N ASN A 265 18.83 34.06 -1.73
CA ASN A 265 18.62 33.25 -2.91
C ASN A 265 18.25 31.80 -2.49
N HIS A 266 18.04 30.91 -3.46
CA HIS A 266 17.57 29.54 -3.24
C HIS A 266 18.39 28.80 -2.19
N VAL A 267 17.71 28.10 -1.28
CA VAL A 267 18.34 27.22 -0.30
C VAL A 267 18.45 25.83 -0.92
N TYR A 268 19.66 25.27 -0.99
CA TYR A 268 19.91 23.99 -1.65
C TYR A 268 19.97 22.81 -0.69
N SER A 269 20.53 22.99 0.51
CA SER A 269 20.65 21.92 1.50
C SER A 269 20.44 22.44 2.91
N VAL A 270 19.79 21.61 3.73
CA VAL A 270 19.64 21.79 5.18
C VAL A 270 20.05 20.51 5.90
N CYS A 271 20.72 20.64 7.05
CA CYS A 271 21.19 19.51 7.83
C CYS A 271 21.20 19.84 9.32
N PHE A 272 20.65 18.97 10.17
CA PHE A 272 20.76 19.11 11.62
C PHE A 272 22.13 18.61 12.11
N SER A 273 22.65 19.28 13.12
CA SER A 273 23.75 18.75 13.94
C SER A 273 23.32 17.47 14.68
N PRO A 274 24.26 16.56 15.02
CA PRO A 274 23.93 15.29 15.69
C PRO A 274 23.19 15.44 17.03
N ASP A 275 23.39 16.56 17.73
CA ASP A 275 22.68 16.89 18.98
C ASP A 275 21.31 17.56 18.76
N GLY A 276 20.98 17.90 17.50
CA GLY A 276 19.73 18.57 17.12
C GLY A 276 19.62 20.04 17.50
N THR A 277 20.64 20.63 18.12
CA THR A 277 20.60 22.01 18.65
C THR A 277 20.84 23.07 17.56
N THR A 278 21.63 22.71 16.56
CA THR A 278 22.04 23.59 15.46
C THR A 278 21.56 23.03 14.12
N LEU A 279 21.02 23.88 13.25
CA LEU A 279 20.72 23.57 11.86
C LEU A 279 21.70 24.32 10.95
N ALA A 280 22.32 23.63 10.00
CA ALA A 280 23.11 24.24 8.94
C ALA A 280 22.26 24.37 7.66
N SER A 281 22.46 25.45 6.92
CA SER A 281 21.87 25.63 5.59
C SER A 281 22.86 26.24 4.60
N CYS A 282 22.75 25.89 3.32
CA CYS A 282 23.54 26.48 2.26
C CYS A 282 22.70 26.91 1.06
N SER A 283 23.20 27.87 0.28
CA SER A 283 22.40 28.58 -0.71
C SER A 283 23.18 28.99 -1.95
N LYS A 284 22.43 29.27 -3.03
CA LYS A 284 22.89 29.98 -4.22
C LYS A 284 23.49 31.37 -3.91
N ASP A 285 23.19 31.94 -2.74
CA ASP A 285 23.79 33.20 -2.28
C ASP A 285 25.27 33.09 -1.83
N LYS A 286 25.89 31.92 -2.06
CA LYS A 286 27.29 31.59 -1.75
C LYS A 286 27.59 31.44 -0.25
N SER A 287 26.59 31.56 0.61
CA SER A 287 26.77 31.49 2.07
C SER A 287 26.28 30.20 2.68
N ILE A 288 26.90 29.84 3.79
CA ILE A 288 26.43 28.82 4.71
C ILE A 288 25.99 29.52 5.99
N ARG A 289 24.90 29.07 6.60
CA ARG A 289 24.38 29.66 7.85
C ARG A 289 24.13 28.57 8.88
N LEU A 290 24.49 28.90 10.11
CA LEU A 290 24.17 28.09 11.29
C LEU A 290 23.04 28.77 12.05
N TRP A 291 22.03 28.00 12.41
CA TRP A 291 20.83 28.46 13.10
C TRP A 291 20.69 27.72 14.41
N ASP A 292 20.33 28.44 15.46
CA ASP A 292 19.92 27.83 16.71
C ASP A 292 18.47 27.36 16.58
N VAL A 293 18.23 26.06 16.73
CA VAL A 293 16.92 25.45 16.46
C VAL A 293 15.87 25.91 17.47
N LYS A 294 16.27 26.11 18.73
CA LYS A 294 15.37 26.49 19.83
C LYS A 294 14.93 27.95 19.73
N THR A 295 15.88 28.86 19.52
CA THR A 295 15.64 30.30 19.46
C THR A 295 15.31 30.81 18.05
N ARG A 296 15.59 30.00 17.02
CA ARG A 296 15.37 30.31 15.59
C ARG A 296 16.19 31.49 15.09
N LYS A 297 17.27 31.83 15.80
CA LYS A 297 18.18 32.92 15.46
C LYS A 297 19.40 32.38 14.72
N LYS A 298 19.96 33.21 13.83
CA LYS A 298 21.22 32.92 13.15
C LYS A 298 22.37 32.95 14.16
N LYS A 299 23.07 31.83 14.34
CA LYS A 299 24.29 31.71 15.16
C LYS A 299 25.50 32.26 14.41
N ALA A 300 25.68 31.85 13.16
CA ALA A 300 26.84 32.23 12.35
C ALA A 300 26.50 32.29 10.85
N LYS A 301 27.30 33.04 10.10
CA LYS A 301 27.34 33.01 8.62
C LYS A 301 28.76 32.71 8.21
N LEU A 302 28.97 31.58 7.56
CA LEU A 302 30.28 31.13 7.06
C LEU A 302 30.40 31.57 5.61
N ASN A 303 31.43 32.36 5.32
CA ASN A 303 31.75 32.84 3.97
C ASN A 303 33.14 32.30 3.60
N GLY A 304 33.27 31.72 2.42
CA GLY A 304 34.55 31.22 1.89
C GLY A 304 34.42 30.66 0.49
N HIS A 305 33.26 30.11 0.14
CA HIS A 305 32.95 29.74 -1.23
C HIS A 305 32.77 30.97 -2.13
N SER A 306 33.26 30.87 -3.36
CA SER A 306 33.19 31.95 -4.36
C SER A 306 31.94 31.86 -5.25
N ASN A 307 31.21 30.75 -5.18
CA ASN A 307 30.03 30.46 -5.98
C ASN A 307 28.96 29.69 -5.17
N SER A 308 27.86 29.27 -5.79
CA SER A 308 26.73 28.58 -5.13
C SER A 308 27.20 27.40 -4.29
N VAL A 309 26.60 27.19 -3.11
CA VAL A 309 26.91 26.07 -2.22
C VAL A 309 25.77 25.06 -2.27
N TRP A 310 26.06 23.82 -2.67
CA TRP A 310 25.04 22.81 -2.99
C TRP A 310 24.68 21.90 -1.82
N SER A 311 25.67 21.49 -1.02
CA SER A 311 25.46 20.52 0.06
C SER A 311 26.25 20.91 1.30
N VAL A 312 25.67 20.63 2.46
CA VAL A 312 26.29 20.74 3.77
C VAL A 312 26.01 19.48 4.59
N CYS A 313 27.00 19.03 5.36
CA CYS A 313 26.88 17.84 6.20
C CYS A 313 27.72 18.00 7.47
N PHE A 314 27.14 17.72 8.64
CA PHE A 314 27.91 17.66 9.88
C PHE A 314 28.67 16.33 9.99
N SER A 315 29.86 16.39 10.56
CA SER A 315 30.57 15.20 11.06
C SER A 315 29.74 14.49 12.15
N PRO A 316 29.91 13.18 12.36
CA PRO A 316 29.15 12.41 13.35
C PRO A 316 29.25 12.93 14.79
N ASN A 317 30.38 13.56 15.13
CA ASN A 317 30.61 14.19 16.44
C ASN A 317 30.13 15.65 16.51
N GLY A 318 29.67 16.24 15.40
CA GLY A 318 29.13 17.60 15.30
C GLY A 318 30.18 18.73 15.36
N THR A 319 31.47 18.41 15.41
CA THR A 319 32.54 19.41 15.58
C THR A 319 32.97 20.06 14.27
N ILE A 320 32.90 19.31 13.18
CA ILE A 320 33.24 19.75 11.82
C ILE A 320 31.97 19.79 10.95
N LEU A 321 31.85 20.82 10.12
CA LEU A 321 30.87 20.90 9.04
C LEU A 321 31.62 20.82 7.69
N ALA A 322 31.16 19.99 6.77
CA ALA A 322 31.62 19.97 5.39
C ALA A 322 30.65 20.74 4.48
N SER A 323 31.17 21.44 3.48
CA SER A 323 30.39 22.08 2.43
C SER A 323 31.01 21.92 1.05
N CYS A 324 30.20 21.91 0.00
CA CYS A 324 30.69 21.82 -1.38
C CYS A 324 29.98 22.79 -2.33
N SER A 325 30.67 23.19 -3.40
CA SER A 325 30.25 24.33 -4.23
C SER A 325 30.51 24.16 -5.74
N ASP A 326 29.83 25.00 -6.51
CA ASP A 326 30.12 25.30 -7.93
C ASP A 326 31.56 25.80 -8.16
N ASP A 327 32.24 26.28 -7.13
CA ASP A 327 33.65 26.69 -7.23
C ASP A 327 34.65 25.53 -7.26
N LYS A 328 34.14 24.29 -7.34
CA LYS A 328 34.89 23.02 -7.44
C LYS A 328 35.55 22.59 -6.14
N SER A 329 35.39 23.35 -5.06
CA SER A 329 36.02 23.06 -3.77
C SER A 329 35.08 22.41 -2.78
N ILE A 330 35.67 21.71 -1.82
CA ILE A 330 35.02 21.25 -0.60
C ILE A 330 35.74 21.91 0.57
N LEU A 331 34.99 22.50 1.50
CA LEU A 331 35.54 23.18 2.68
C LEU A 331 35.08 22.47 3.95
N LEU A 332 36.02 22.30 4.89
CA LEU A 332 35.74 21.88 6.26
C LEU A 332 35.77 23.09 7.18
N TRP A 333 34.78 23.20 8.06
CA TRP A 333 34.60 24.30 8.98
C TRP A 333 34.58 23.77 10.40
N ASP A 334 35.28 24.46 11.30
CA ASP A 334 35.11 24.27 12.73
C ASP A 334 33.77 24.88 13.16
N VAL A 335 32.86 24.07 13.70
CA VAL A 335 31.49 24.51 14.03
C VAL A 335 31.48 25.52 15.18
N LYS A 336 32.45 25.42 16.10
CA LYS A 336 32.52 26.26 17.31
C LYS A 336 33.03 27.67 17.00
N SER A 337 34.09 27.78 16.22
CA SER A 337 34.73 29.05 15.84
C SER A 337 34.17 29.64 14.54
N GLY A 338 33.56 28.82 13.69
CA GLY A 338 33.12 29.22 12.34
C GLY A 338 34.27 29.44 11.35
N GLN A 339 35.50 29.05 11.70
CA GLN A 339 36.66 29.20 10.85
C GLN A 339 36.78 28.03 9.87
N GLN A 340 37.30 28.32 8.68
CA GLN A 340 37.67 27.29 7.71
C GLN A 340 38.92 26.55 8.22
N GLN A 341 38.84 25.22 8.32
CA GLN A 341 39.95 24.35 8.72
C GLN A 341 40.73 23.85 7.52
N THR A 342 40.04 23.23 6.56
CA THR A 342 40.67 22.49 5.45
C THR A 342 39.92 22.78 4.15
N LYS A 343 40.67 22.88 3.05
CA LYS A 343 40.15 22.97 1.69
C LYS A 343 40.61 21.76 0.90
N PHE A 344 39.67 21.00 0.35
CA PHE A 344 39.97 19.93 -0.59
C PHE A 344 39.80 20.45 -2.02
N ASP A 345 40.90 20.38 -2.77
CA ASP A 345 40.95 20.67 -4.19
C ASP A 345 41.19 19.35 -4.96
N GLY A 346 40.39 19.08 -6.00
CA GLY A 346 40.61 17.93 -6.87
C GLY A 346 39.51 17.66 -7.89
N HIS A 347 38.26 18.06 -7.61
CA HIS A 347 37.20 18.02 -8.61
C HIS A 347 37.48 19.01 -9.75
N SER A 348 37.22 18.60 -10.99
CA SER A 348 37.47 19.46 -12.17
C SER A 348 36.28 20.35 -12.53
N SER A 349 35.13 20.11 -11.89
CA SER A 349 33.85 20.80 -12.09
C SER A 349 33.08 20.92 -10.76
N TRP A 350 31.82 21.37 -10.82
CA TRP A 350 30.96 21.62 -9.64
C TRP A 350 30.84 20.39 -8.75
N VAL A 351 30.78 20.59 -7.44
CA VAL A 351 30.57 19.53 -6.46
C VAL A 351 29.16 19.62 -5.90
N TYR A 352 28.37 18.57 -6.07
CA TYR A 352 26.93 18.58 -5.76
C TYR A 352 26.60 18.01 -4.39
N SER A 353 27.37 17.03 -3.91
CA SER A 353 27.04 16.31 -2.68
C SER A 353 28.29 15.97 -1.89
N VAL A 354 28.19 16.09 -0.56
CA VAL A 354 29.19 15.64 0.41
C VAL A 354 28.53 14.86 1.55
N CYS A 355 29.21 13.82 2.04
CA CYS A 355 28.72 13.00 3.15
C CYS A 355 29.90 12.42 3.94
N PHE A 356 29.87 12.53 5.27
CA PHE A 356 30.85 11.86 6.14
C PHE A 356 30.53 10.38 6.27
N SER A 357 31.58 9.56 6.41
CA SER A 357 31.44 8.20 6.92
C SER A 357 30.96 8.21 8.37
N PRO A 358 30.29 7.14 8.85
CA PRO A 358 29.74 7.09 10.22
C PRO A 358 30.79 7.24 11.34
N ASP A 359 32.04 6.88 11.07
CA ASP A 359 33.18 7.08 11.97
C ASP A 359 33.82 8.48 11.86
N GLY A 360 33.43 9.29 10.87
CA GLY A 360 33.91 10.64 10.63
C GLY A 360 35.31 10.73 10.01
N THR A 361 35.96 9.60 9.71
CA THR A 361 37.36 9.59 9.21
C THR A 361 37.46 9.87 7.71
N THR A 362 36.42 9.52 6.96
CA THR A 362 36.35 9.64 5.51
C THR A 362 35.23 10.57 5.10
N LEU A 363 35.49 11.46 4.14
CA LEU A 363 34.46 12.26 3.48
C LEU A 363 34.28 11.75 2.05
N ALA A 364 33.05 11.49 1.62
CA ALA A 364 32.72 11.23 0.23
C ALA A 364 32.19 12.48 -0.45
N SER A 365 32.54 12.68 -1.73
CA SER A 365 31.99 13.75 -2.55
C SER A 365 31.61 13.27 -3.95
N GLY A 366 30.52 13.83 -4.49
CA GLY A 366 30.06 13.60 -5.86
C GLY A 366 30.03 14.90 -6.66
N GLY A 367 30.52 14.87 -7.90
CA GLY A 367 30.68 16.06 -8.74
C GLY A 367 30.12 15.94 -10.15
N LYS A 368 30.04 17.09 -10.82
CA LYS A 368 29.71 17.25 -12.24
C LYS A 368 30.79 16.71 -13.18
N ASP A 369 31.96 16.37 -12.64
CA ASP A 369 33.03 15.69 -13.36
C ASP A 369 32.85 14.17 -13.44
N ASN A 370 31.64 13.68 -13.14
CA ASN A 370 31.22 12.27 -13.11
C ASN A 370 31.95 11.40 -12.07
N SER A 371 32.76 12.01 -11.19
CA SER A 371 33.57 11.28 -10.23
C SER A 371 32.99 11.29 -8.83
N ILE A 372 33.25 10.19 -8.11
CA ILE A 372 33.10 10.13 -6.66
C ILE A 372 34.51 10.15 -6.07
N ARG A 373 34.75 10.97 -5.05
CA ARG A 373 36.05 11.04 -4.38
C ARG A 373 35.90 10.76 -2.90
N LEU A 374 36.87 10.03 -2.36
CA LEU A 374 36.99 9.77 -0.93
C LEU A 374 38.19 10.54 -0.39
N TRP A 375 37.98 11.27 0.70
CA TRP A 375 38.96 12.16 1.32
C TRP A 375 39.24 11.72 2.74
N ASP A 376 40.51 11.78 3.13
CA ASP A 376 40.92 11.68 4.53
C ASP A 376 40.65 13.00 5.23
N VAL A 377 39.79 12.96 6.25
CA VAL A 377 39.35 14.17 6.97
C VAL A 377 40.50 14.77 7.79
N GLU A 378 41.33 13.94 8.40
CA GLU A 378 42.43 14.38 9.26
C GLU A 378 43.61 14.91 8.44
N LYS A 379 43.98 14.20 7.37
CA LYS A 379 45.14 14.56 6.54
C LYS A 379 44.85 15.62 5.50
N GLY A 380 43.58 15.87 5.18
CA GLY A 380 43.25 16.84 4.14
C GLY A 380 43.57 16.36 2.72
N GLN A 381 43.65 15.04 2.50
CA GLN A 381 44.12 14.44 1.23
C GLN A 381 43.07 13.55 0.57
N GLN A 382 43.17 13.41 -0.75
CA GLN A 382 42.33 12.46 -1.48
C GLN A 382 42.85 11.02 -1.29
N ASN A 383 42.01 10.15 -0.73
CA ASN A 383 42.30 8.73 -0.52
C ASN A 383 41.99 7.87 -1.76
N ALA A 384 40.91 8.20 -2.47
CA ALA A 384 40.46 7.43 -3.63
C ALA A 384 39.64 8.27 -4.62
N LYS A 385 39.55 7.77 -5.85
CA LYS A 385 38.60 8.19 -6.87
C LYS A 385 37.85 6.94 -7.35
N LEU A 386 36.52 6.97 -7.30
CA LEU A 386 35.67 5.91 -7.82
C LEU A 386 35.07 6.41 -9.14
N ASP A 387 35.46 5.75 -10.23
CA ASP A 387 35.01 6.06 -11.59
C ASP A 387 34.02 4.98 -12.05
N GLY A 388 32.93 5.38 -12.71
CA GLY A 388 31.95 4.42 -13.24
C GLY A 388 30.63 5.04 -13.73
N HIS A 389 30.27 6.23 -13.24
CA HIS A 389 29.13 6.98 -13.75
C HIS A 389 29.47 7.68 -15.08
N SER A 390 28.49 7.76 -15.98
CA SER A 390 28.64 8.47 -17.27
C SER A 390 28.04 9.88 -17.27
N GLY A 391 27.51 10.32 -16.13
CA GLY A 391 26.94 11.65 -15.92
C GLY A 391 27.26 12.18 -14.53
N ALA A 392 26.85 13.42 -14.24
CA ALA A 392 27.16 14.06 -12.97
C ALA A 392 26.64 13.24 -11.80
N VAL A 393 27.40 13.18 -10.70
CA VAL A 393 27.00 12.49 -9.48
C VAL A 393 26.31 13.51 -8.57
N CYS A 394 24.99 13.41 -8.47
CA CYS A 394 24.15 14.38 -7.76
C CYS A 394 24.08 14.10 -6.26
N SER A 395 24.20 12.84 -5.83
CA SER A 395 24.06 12.46 -4.43
C SER A 395 24.99 11.30 -4.06
N VAL A 396 25.60 11.39 -2.88
CA VAL A 396 26.35 10.32 -2.24
C VAL A 396 25.91 10.13 -0.79
N CYS A 397 25.81 8.89 -0.31
CA CYS A 397 25.53 8.60 1.10
C CYS A 397 26.14 7.27 1.55
N PHE A 398 26.69 7.25 2.76
CA PHE A 398 27.19 6.02 3.38
C PHE A 398 26.05 5.22 4.03
N SER A 399 26.23 3.91 4.09
CA SER A 399 25.44 3.04 4.95
C SER A 399 25.78 3.31 6.43
N PRO A 400 24.85 3.04 7.38
CA PRO A 400 25.08 3.28 8.81
C PRO A 400 26.29 2.55 9.39
N ASP A 401 26.67 1.41 8.82
CA ASP A 401 27.86 0.63 9.20
C ASP A 401 29.15 1.10 8.49
N GLY A 402 29.06 2.05 7.56
CA GLY A 402 30.17 2.58 6.77
C GLY A 402 30.73 1.63 5.71
N SER A 403 30.17 0.42 5.55
CA SER A 403 30.70 -0.59 4.64
C SER A 403 30.39 -0.31 3.17
N THR A 404 29.28 0.39 2.92
CA THR A 404 28.73 0.62 1.59
C THR A 404 28.54 2.11 1.35
N LEU A 405 28.94 2.60 0.18
CA LEU A 405 28.63 3.94 -0.30
C LEU A 405 27.65 3.83 -1.46
N ALA A 406 26.55 4.59 -1.42
CA ALA A 406 25.62 4.71 -2.54
C ALA A 406 25.88 6.02 -3.30
N SER A 407 25.77 5.98 -4.63
CA SER A 407 25.88 7.16 -5.50
C SER A 407 24.77 7.21 -6.53
N GLY A 408 24.17 8.39 -6.73
CA GLY A 408 23.09 8.63 -7.67
C GLY A 408 23.50 9.67 -8.70
N SER A 409 23.15 9.46 -9.97
CA SER A 409 23.68 10.24 -11.09
C SER A 409 22.62 10.70 -12.10
N GLU A 410 23.00 11.72 -12.88
CA GLU A 410 22.32 12.15 -14.11
C GLU A 410 22.29 11.05 -15.19
N ASP A 411 23.13 10.02 -15.09
CA ASP A 411 23.07 8.85 -15.97
C ASP A 411 21.90 7.89 -15.68
N LYS A 412 21.01 8.28 -14.74
CA LYS A 412 19.79 7.56 -14.32
C LYS A 412 20.04 6.33 -13.47
N SER A 413 21.29 6.06 -13.12
CA SER A 413 21.67 4.88 -12.35
C SER A 413 22.08 5.22 -10.93
N ILE A 414 22.00 4.20 -10.08
CA ILE A 414 22.49 4.24 -8.70
C ILE A 414 23.52 3.15 -8.53
N TYR A 415 24.72 3.46 -8.05
CA TYR A 415 25.75 2.46 -7.78
C TYR A 415 25.91 2.28 -6.28
N LEU A 416 26.12 1.03 -5.86
CA LEU A 416 26.57 0.66 -4.52
C LEU A 416 28.03 0.27 -4.61
N TRP A 417 28.86 0.88 -3.77
CA TRP A 417 30.31 0.68 -3.72
C TRP A 417 30.68 0.07 -2.39
N ASP A 418 31.62 -0.87 -2.42
CA ASP A 418 32.27 -1.37 -1.23
C ASP A 418 33.38 -0.40 -0.84
N VAL A 419 33.30 0.18 0.36
CA VAL A 419 34.22 1.24 0.78
C VAL A 419 35.64 0.70 0.99
N LYS A 420 35.77 -0.54 1.46
CA LYS A 420 37.07 -1.16 1.78
C LYS A 420 37.83 -1.56 0.53
N THR A 421 37.15 -2.24 -0.41
CA THR A 421 37.73 -2.74 -1.66
C THR A 421 37.72 -1.70 -2.77
N ARG A 422 36.91 -0.64 -2.63
CA ARG A 422 36.71 0.44 -3.61
C ARG A 422 36.11 -0.06 -4.92
N GLN A 423 35.43 -1.20 -4.89
CA GLN A 423 34.81 -1.82 -6.06
C GLN A 423 33.30 -1.58 -6.06
N GLN A 424 32.71 -1.55 -7.25
CA GLN A 424 31.27 -1.49 -7.43
C GLN A 424 30.65 -2.83 -7.01
N LYS A 425 29.83 -2.83 -5.95
CA LYS A 425 29.04 -3.99 -5.48
C LYS A 425 27.85 -4.25 -6.39
N ALA A 426 27.10 -3.20 -6.74
CA ALA A 426 25.87 -3.32 -7.51
C ALA A 426 25.57 -2.06 -8.33
N LYS A 427 24.84 -2.24 -9.43
CA LYS A 427 24.22 -1.17 -10.21
C LYS A 427 22.70 -1.33 -10.16
N LEU A 428 22.01 -0.39 -9.54
CA LEU A 428 20.56 -0.36 -9.42
C LEU A 428 20.00 0.46 -10.58
N ASN A 429 19.28 -0.21 -11.47
CA ASN A 429 18.62 0.41 -12.61
C ASN A 429 17.11 0.42 -12.37
N GLY A 430 16.46 1.55 -12.67
CA GLY A 430 15.00 1.63 -12.67
C GLY A 430 14.45 3.04 -12.83
N HIS A 431 15.21 4.07 -12.46
CA HIS A 431 14.83 5.44 -12.79
C HIS A 431 14.93 5.70 -14.29
N SER A 432 13.99 6.49 -14.82
CA SER A 432 13.97 6.86 -16.25
C SER A 432 14.70 8.18 -16.51
N ASN A 433 15.08 8.89 -15.45
CA ASN A 433 15.70 10.21 -15.47
C ASN A 433 16.70 10.37 -14.29
N TRP A 434 17.29 11.56 -14.14
CA TRP A 434 18.35 11.86 -13.16
C TRP A 434 17.96 11.49 -11.73
N VAL A 435 18.91 10.96 -10.96
CA VAL A 435 18.71 10.63 -9.53
C VAL A 435 19.28 11.76 -8.68
N PHE A 436 18.42 12.56 -8.06
CA PHE A 436 18.83 13.76 -7.34
C PHE A 436 19.24 13.51 -5.90
N SER A 437 18.61 12.55 -5.23
CA SER A 437 18.80 12.34 -3.80
C SER A 437 18.74 10.87 -3.42
N LEU A 438 19.62 10.49 -2.50
CA LEU A 438 19.72 9.15 -1.93
C LEU A 438 19.74 9.23 -0.40
N CYS A 439 19.06 8.28 0.25
CA CYS A 439 19.12 8.13 1.69
C CYS A 439 19.03 6.64 2.04
N ILE A 440 19.95 6.12 2.85
CA ILE A 440 19.88 4.75 3.38
C ILE A 440 19.15 4.79 4.73
N SER A 441 18.29 3.81 4.97
CA SER A 441 17.54 3.66 6.20
C SER A 441 18.48 3.45 7.41
N PRO A 442 18.07 3.83 8.63
CA PRO A 442 18.90 3.68 9.83
C PRO A 442 19.34 2.24 10.14
N ASP A 443 18.55 1.25 9.73
CA ASP A 443 18.88 -0.18 9.85
C ASP A 443 19.82 -0.68 8.73
N GLY A 444 20.15 0.19 7.77
CA GLY A 444 21.00 -0.12 6.62
C GLY A 444 20.33 -0.97 5.54
N SER A 445 19.09 -1.43 5.72
CA SER A 445 18.47 -2.46 4.86
C SER A 445 17.84 -1.92 3.58
N THR A 446 17.50 -0.63 3.56
CA THR A 446 16.69 -0.02 2.50
C THR A 446 17.31 1.29 2.04
N LEU A 447 17.57 1.41 0.75
CA LEU A 447 17.94 2.66 0.12
C LEU A 447 16.71 3.30 -0.51
N ALA A 448 16.46 4.58 -0.22
CA ALA A 448 15.48 5.39 -0.93
C ALA A 448 16.18 6.29 -1.95
N SER A 449 15.58 6.46 -3.12
CA SER A 449 16.06 7.35 -4.17
C SER A 449 14.95 8.24 -4.71
N GLY A 450 15.22 9.54 -4.82
CA GLY A 450 14.35 10.54 -5.46
C GLY A 450 14.91 10.95 -6.83
N SER A 451 14.04 11.09 -7.82
CA SER A 451 14.44 11.33 -9.21
C SER A 451 13.63 12.41 -9.93
N LYS A 452 14.24 12.94 -11.00
CA LYS A 452 13.61 13.80 -12.01
C LYS A 452 12.46 13.12 -12.77
N ASP A 453 12.28 11.81 -12.62
CA ASP A 453 11.12 11.08 -13.16
C ASP A 453 9.88 11.17 -12.27
N ASN A 454 9.89 12.04 -11.27
CA ASN A 454 8.82 12.30 -10.29
C ASN A 454 8.56 11.13 -9.33
N SER A 455 9.38 10.07 -9.36
CA SER A 455 9.20 8.91 -8.51
C SER A 455 10.21 8.82 -7.38
N ILE A 456 9.78 8.15 -6.32
CA ILE A 456 10.65 7.64 -5.27
C ILE A 456 10.76 6.13 -5.45
N ARG A 457 11.97 5.58 -5.36
CA ARG A 457 12.17 4.13 -5.38
C ARG A 457 12.84 3.66 -4.10
N LEU A 458 12.41 2.49 -3.63
CA LEU A 458 13.00 1.78 -2.50
C LEU A 458 13.79 0.60 -3.03
N TRP A 459 14.98 0.37 -2.49
CA TRP A 459 15.89 -0.68 -2.91
C TRP A 459 16.39 -1.46 -1.70
N ASP A 460 16.60 -2.76 -1.88
CA ASP A 460 17.34 -3.59 -0.97
C ASP A 460 18.84 -3.33 -1.13
N THR A 461 19.51 -2.90 -0.06
CA THR A 461 20.93 -2.53 -0.07
C THR A 461 21.86 -3.73 -0.18
N GLU A 462 21.44 -4.91 0.30
CA GLU A 462 22.24 -6.13 0.29
C GLU A 462 22.15 -6.83 -1.07
N LYS A 463 20.92 -7.01 -1.58
CA LYS A 463 20.63 -7.72 -2.83
C LYS A 463 20.66 -6.82 -4.07
N GLY A 464 20.59 -5.50 -3.89
CA GLY A 464 20.49 -4.53 -4.98
C GLY A 464 19.20 -4.63 -5.80
N GLN A 465 18.11 -5.10 -5.18
CA GLN A 465 16.82 -5.30 -5.86
C GLN A 465 15.84 -4.17 -5.51
N SER A 466 14.95 -3.80 -6.43
CA SER A 466 13.88 -2.84 -6.13
C SER A 466 12.87 -3.45 -5.14
N LYS A 467 12.66 -2.80 -4.00
CA LYS A 467 11.63 -3.14 -2.99
C LYS A 467 10.26 -2.54 -3.32
N GLY A 468 10.23 -1.41 -4.01
CA GLY A 468 8.97 -0.74 -4.37
C GLY A 468 9.20 0.58 -5.07
N LYS A 469 8.15 1.10 -5.70
CA LYS A 469 8.09 2.44 -6.30
C LYS A 469 6.93 3.19 -5.64
N ILE A 470 7.21 4.41 -5.20
CA ILE A 470 6.24 5.31 -4.61
C ILE A 470 6.04 6.46 -5.60
N ASP A 471 4.82 6.55 -6.10
CA ASP A 471 4.39 7.63 -6.99
C ASP A 471 3.47 8.58 -6.22
N GLY A 472 3.57 9.88 -6.48
CA GLY A 472 2.64 10.87 -5.93
C GLY A 472 3.09 12.32 -6.03
N HIS A 473 4.40 12.57 -6.19
CA HIS A 473 4.86 13.90 -6.60
C HIS A 473 4.45 14.19 -8.05
N ARG A 474 4.04 15.44 -8.32
CA ARG A 474 3.69 15.91 -9.68
C ARG A 474 4.87 16.58 -10.39
N GLY A 475 6.00 16.70 -9.72
CA GLY A 475 7.25 17.24 -10.24
C GLY A 475 8.47 16.44 -9.75
N PRO A 476 9.67 16.84 -10.17
CA PRO A 476 10.92 16.16 -9.81
C PRO A 476 11.08 16.01 -8.29
N VAL A 477 11.47 14.83 -7.82
CA VAL A 477 11.75 14.60 -6.40
C VAL A 477 13.20 15.01 -6.13
N GLN A 478 13.37 16.15 -5.46
CA GLN A 478 14.68 16.78 -5.22
C GLN A 478 15.39 16.20 -4.00
N SER A 479 14.63 15.79 -2.99
CA SER A 479 15.20 15.31 -1.72
C SER A 479 14.38 14.18 -1.14
N VAL A 480 15.05 13.17 -0.58
CA VAL A 480 14.45 12.12 0.23
C VAL A 480 15.21 11.96 1.54
N CYS A 481 14.53 11.73 2.66
CA CYS A 481 15.16 11.52 3.96
C CYS A 481 14.31 10.62 4.86
N PHE A 482 14.91 9.55 5.39
CA PHE A 482 14.26 8.68 6.37
C PHE A 482 14.16 9.36 7.73
N SER A 483 13.09 9.06 8.46
CA SER A 483 13.02 9.38 9.89
C SER A 483 14.06 8.56 10.68
N PRO A 484 14.48 8.99 11.89
CA PRO A 484 15.47 8.28 12.69
C PRO A 484 15.11 6.83 13.03
N LYS A 485 13.81 6.48 13.00
CA LYS A 485 13.32 5.11 13.19
C LYS A 485 13.16 4.32 11.89
N GLY A 486 13.33 4.96 10.73
CA GLY A 486 13.21 4.33 9.41
C GLY A 486 11.77 4.00 8.98
N THR A 487 10.75 4.32 9.79
CA THR A 487 9.35 3.97 9.50
C THR A 487 8.69 4.91 8.50
N ILE A 488 9.16 6.16 8.44
CA ILE A 488 8.62 7.19 7.56
C ILE A 488 9.73 7.70 6.65
N LEU A 489 9.41 7.90 5.39
CA LEU A 489 10.25 8.59 4.42
C LEU A 489 9.63 9.95 4.13
N SER A 490 10.43 11.02 4.28
CA SER A 490 10.04 12.35 3.81
C SER A 490 10.58 12.59 2.41
N SER A 491 9.84 13.34 1.59
CA SER A 491 10.32 13.79 0.29
C SER A 491 9.93 15.24 -0.01
N GLY A 492 10.84 15.97 -0.63
CA GLY A 492 10.61 17.32 -1.15
C GLY A 492 10.68 17.31 -2.67
N GLY A 493 9.75 18.01 -3.32
CA GLY A 493 9.61 18.00 -4.78
C GLY A 493 9.53 19.37 -5.43
N GLY A 494 9.70 19.37 -6.76
CA GLY A 494 9.50 20.54 -7.62
C GLY A 494 8.04 20.99 -7.71
N ASP A 495 7.12 20.19 -7.18
CA ASP A 495 5.72 20.56 -6.97
C ASP A 495 5.48 21.39 -5.70
N GLN A 496 6.55 21.88 -5.06
CA GLN A 496 6.54 22.79 -3.88
C GLN A 496 6.13 22.11 -2.58
N PHE A 497 5.77 20.83 -2.64
CA PHE A 497 5.23 20.10 -1.50
C PHE A 497 6.26 19.20 -0.84
N ILE A 498 5.99 18.93 0.44
CA ILE A 498 6.67 17.89 1.20
C ILE A 498 5.65 16.80 1.50
N TYR A 499 5.99 15.57 1.15
CA TYR A 499 5.18 14.40 1.46
C TYR A 499 5.85 13.53 2.51
N LEU A 500 5.03 12.86 3.30
CA LEU A 500 5.45 11.84 4.27
C LEU A 500 4.87 10.51 3.84
N TRP A 501 5.73 9.51 3.69
CA TRP A 501 5.39 8.19 3.20
C TRP A 501 5.62 7.16 4.28
N ASP A 502 4.65 6.29 4.49
CA ASP A 502 4.88 5.07 5.26
C ASP A 502 5.73 4.10 4.43
N VAL A 503 6.90 3.75 4.96
CA VAL A 503 7.88 2.91 4.29
C VAL A 503 7.36 1.48 4.13
N MET A 504 6.59 0.98 5.09
CA MET A 504 6.02 -0.37 5.06
C MET A 504 4.88 -0.45 4.03
N ALA A 505 4.01 0.57 3.96
CA ALA A 505 2.96 0.63 2.94
C ALA A 505 3.53 0.80 1.53
N GLY A 506 4.56 1.65 1.35
CA GLY A 506 5.24 1.84 0.07
C GLY A 506 5.96 0.59 -0.44
N GLN A 507 6.40 -0.30 0.46
CA GLN A 507 6.91 -1.63 0.11
C GLN A 507 5.81 -2.60 -0.36
N GLN A 508 4.53 -2.36 -0.03
CA GLN A 508 3.41 -3.26 -0.40
C GLN A 508 2.86 -3.00 -1.81
N ASN A 509 3.23 -1.90 -2.46
CA ASN A 509 2.81 -1.58 -3.85
C ASN A 509 3.64 -2.31 -4.93
N ALA A 510 4.15 -3.51 -4.63
CA ALA A 510 5.07 -4.23 -5.50
C ALA A 510 4.40 -4.70 -6.81
N LYS A 511 4.63 -3.93 -7.88
CA LYS A 511 4.45 -4.31 -9.29
C LYS A 511 5.44 -5.44 -9.63
N LEU A 512 5.03 -6.44 -10.42
CA LEU A 512 5.93 -7.51 -10.90
C LEU A 512 6.88 -6.98 -11.99
N ASP A 513 7.85 -6.17 -11.58
CA ASP A 513 8.84 -5.55 -12.45
C ASP A 513 10.12 -6.40 -12.52
N GLY A 514 10.69 -6.53 -13.71
CA GLY A 514 11.97 -7.23 -13.88
C GLY A 514 12.37 -7.58 -15.31
N HIS A 515 11.50 -7.38 -16.29
CA HIS A 515 11.84 -7.42 -17.72
C HIS A 515 12.38 -6.07 -18.20
N SER A 516 13.37 -6.08 -19.10
CA SER A 516 13.94 -4.83 -19.66
C SER A 516 13.28 -4.38 -20.97
N GLY A 517 12.42 -5.21 -21.57
CA GLY A 517 11.61 -4.95 -22.76
C GLY A 517 10.14 -5.28 -22.55
N ALA A 518 9.29 -5.08 -23.56
CA ALA A 518 7.85 -5.36 -23.44
C ALA A 518 7.59 -6.81 -23.03
N VAL A 519 6.55 -7.04 -22.22
CA VAL A 519 6.16 -8.40 -21.83
C VAL A 519 5.06 -8.88 -22.77
N CYS A 520 5.42 -9.75 -23.71
CA CYS A 520 4.57 -10.16 -24.82
C CYS A 520 3.55 -11.22 -24.45
N SER A 521 3.84 -12.08 -23.47
CA SER A 521 2.98 -13.20 -23.09
C SER A 521 3.11 -13.54 -21.61
N VAL A 522 1.99 -13.88 -20.98
CA VAL A 522 1.92 -14.37 -19.60
C VAL A 522 1.03 -15.62 -19.52
N CYS A 523 1.39 -16.56 -18.65
CA CYS A 523 0.63 -17.80 -18.44
C CYS A 523 0.78 -18.28 -16.99
N PHE A 524 -0.33 -18.65 -16.35
CA PHE A 524 -0.33 -19.31 -15.03
C PHE A 524 0.00 -20.80 -15.17
N SER A 525 0.68 -21.35 -14.16
CA SER A 525 0.77 -22.80 -13.99
C SER A 525 -0.61 -23.40 -13.68
N PRO A 526 -0.84 -24.70 -13.98
CA PRO A 526 -2.13 -25.35 -13.72
C PRO A 526 -2.58 -25.33 -12.25
N ASP A 527 -1.63 -25.25 -11.32
CA ASP A 527 -1.89 -25.12 -9.88
C ASP A 527 -2.11 -23.66 -9.42
N GLY A 528 -1.96 -22.68 -10.33
CA GLY A 528 -2.08 -21.25 -10.06
C GLY A 528 -0.99 -20.66 -9.15
N SER A 529 0.03 -21.43 -8.77
CA SER A 529 1.05 -21.00 -7.81
C SER A 529 2.18 -20.18 -8.44
N THR A 530 2.36 -20.33 -9.75
CA THR A 530 3.47 -19.75 -10.50
C THR A 530 2.95 -19.07 -11.75
N LEU A 531 3.42 -17.85 -12.00
CA LEU A 531 3.17 -17.13 -13.25
C LEU A 531 4.45 -17.12 -14.08
N VAL A 532 4.34 -17.35 -15.38
CA VAL A 532 5.47 -17.27 -16.31
C VAL A 532 5.24 -16.14 -17.30
N SER A 533 6.33 -15.46 -17.67
CA SER A 533 6.29 -14.37 -18.65
C SER A 533 7.39 -14.47 -19.70
N GLY A 534 7.04 -14.20 -20.95
CA GLY A 534 7.93 -14.05 -22.09
C GLY A 534 8.02 -12.59 -22.56
N SER A 535 9.20 -12.14 -22.98
CA SER A 535 9.45 -10.73 -23.29
C SER A 535 10.40 -10.51 -24.47
N GLU A 536 10.36 -9.28 -25.00
CA GLU A 536 11.35 -8.73 -25.93
C GLU A 536 12.78 -8.74 -25.40
N ASP A 537 12.98 -8.83 -24.08
CA ASP A 537 14.32 -9.00 -23.49
C ASP A 537 14.92 -10.41 -23.67
N LYS A 538 14.28 -11.25 -24.51
CA LYS A 538 14.70 -12.61 -24.89
C LYS A 538 14.65 -13.62 -23.75
N ALA A 539 14.12 -13.23 -22.60
CA ALA A 539 14.11 -14.06 -21.41
C ALA A 539 12.71 -14.48 -20.99
N ILE A 540 12.66 -15.60 -20.30
CA ILE A 540 11.47 -16.15 -19.65
C ILE A 540 11.67 -16.01 -18.15
N ARG A 541 10.69 -15.46 -17.44
CA ARG A 541 10.76 -15.32 -15.98
C ARG A 541 9.63 -16.06 -15.31
N PHE A 542 9.92 -16.57 -14.12
CA PHE A 542 8.98 -17.25 -13.24
C PHE A 542 8.73 -16.36 -12.03
N TRP A 543 7.47 -16.22 -11.66
CA TRP A 543 7.00 -15.39 -10.57
C TRP A 543 6.18 -16.25 -9.62
N ASP A 544 6.40 -16.06 -8.34
CA ASP A 544 5.52 -16.61 -7.32
C ASP A 544 4.25 -15.76 -7.22
N VAL A 545 3.09 -16.38 -7.45
CA VAL A 545 1.81 -15.64 -7.50
C VAL A 545 1.40 -15.11 -6.13
N LYS A 546 1.83 -15.74 -5.03
CA LYS A 546 1.43 -15.35 -3.68
C LYS A 546 2.26 -14.18 -3.15
N THR A 547 3.56 -14.20 -3.41
CA THR A 547 4.54 -13.24 -2.87
C THR A 547 4.92 -12.14 -3.84
N GLY A 548 4.64 -12.33 -5.13
CA GLY A 548 5.08 -11.47 -6.22
C GLY A 548 6.58 -11.49 -6.47
N GLN A 549 7.32 -12.41 -5.86
CA GLN A 549 8.76 -12.49 -6.03
C GLN A 549 9.14 -13.30 -7.27
N LYS A 550 10.25 -12.92 -7.90
CA LYS A 550 10.83 -13.65 -9.02
C LYS A 550 11.42 -14.98 -8.52
N LYS A 551 10.79 -16.11 -8.89
CA LYS A 551 11.30 -17.47 -8.66
C LYS A 551 12.55 -17.77 -9.50
N GLY A 552 12.72 -17.11 -10.65
CA GLY A 552 13.99 -17.08 -11.39
C GLY A 552 13.81 -16.84 -12.89
N LYS A 553 14.84 -17.13 -13.68
CA LYS A 553 14.95 -16.73 -15.09
C LYS A 553 15.52 -17.87 -15.94
N ILE A 554 14.96 -18.06 -17.13
CA ILE A 554 15.51 -18.90 -18.19
C ILE A 554 15.93 -18.00 -19.35
N VAL A 555 17.12 -18.24 -19.90
CA VAL A 555 17.66 -17.57 -21.08
C VAL A 555 18.13 -18.64 -22.05
N GLY A 556 17.79 -18.47 -23.33
CA GLY A 556 18.21 -19.40 -24.38
C GLY A 556 17.75 -18.99 -25.77
N HIS A 557 16.66 -18.22 -25.88
CA HIS A 557 16.25 -17.60 -27.14
C HIS A 557 17.16 -16.43 -27.54
N SER A 558 17.38 -16.25 -28.83
CA SER A 558 18.19 -15.14 -29.39
C SER A 558 17.34 -13.96 -29.86
N GLY A 559 16.01 -14.11 -29.86
CA GLY A 559 15.03 -13.08 -30.21
C GLY A 559 13.88 -12.98 -29.19
N THR A 560 12.96 -12.05 -29.42
CA THR A 560 11.77 -11.82 -28.58
C THR A 560 11.01 -13.11 -28.31
N VAL A 561 10.73 -13.40 -27.04
CA VAL A 561 9.83 -14.51 -26.66
C VAL A 561 8.40 -14.00 -26.76
N SER A 562 7.69 -14.46 -27.78
CA SER A 562 6.37 -13.97 -28.18
C SER A 562 5.22 -14.73 -27.50
N SER A 563 5.42 -16.00 -27.15
CA SER A 563 4.40 -16.85 -26.54
C SER A 563 5.02 -17.84 -25.56
N VAL A 564 4.36 -18.03 -24.42
CA VAL A 564 4.70 -19.04 -23.42
C VAL A 564 3.42 -19.77 -22.99
N CYS A 565 3.51 -21.10 -22.79
CA CYS A 565 2.39 -21.89 -22.26
C CYS A 565 2.89 -23.10 -21.49
N PHE A 566 2.16 -23.45 -20.42
CA PHE A 566 2.40 -24.68 -19.65
C PHE A 566 1.73 -25.87 -20.33
N SER A 567 2.32 -27.06 -20.16
CA SER A 567 1.60 -28.31 -20.39
C SER A 567 0.48 -28.48 -19.36
N PRO A 568 -0.59 -29.23 -19.67
CA PRO A 568 -1.73 -29.41 -18.76
C PRO A 568 -1.35 -29.99 -17.39
N ASP A 569 -0.32 -30.84 -17.35
CA ASP A 569 0.24 -31.43 -16.12
C ASP A 569 1.22 -30.49 -15.37
N GLY A 570 1.56 -29.34 -15.96
CA GLY A 570 2.47 -28.34 -15.42
C GLY A 570 3.95 -28.76 -15.39
N SER A 571 4.31 -29.92 -15.95
CA SER A 571 5.68 -30.44 -15.91
C SER A 571 6.59 -29.78 -16.94
N LYS A 572 6.05 -29.39 -18.10
CA LYS A 572 6.75 -28.75 -19.20
C LYS A 572 6.26 -27.32 -19.43
N LEU A 573 7.16 -26.47 -19.90
CA LEU A 573 6.87 -25.14 -20.42
C LEU A 573 7.30 -25.08 -21.88
N ALA A 574 6.43 -24.63 -22.78
CA ALA A 574 6.80 -24.31 -24.16
C ALA A 574 7.01 -22.81 -24.31
N SER A 575 8.01 -22.42 -25.10
CA SER A 575 8.25 -21.03 -25.49
C SER A 575 8.51 -20.89 -26.98
N GLY A 576 7.86 -19.89 -27.59
CA GLY A 576 7.98 -19.54 -28.99
C GLY A 576 8.61 -18.18 -29.13
N SER A 577 9.48 -18.03 -30.12
CA SER A 577 10.27 -16.81 -30.30
C SER A 577 10.35 -16.35 -31.74
N ARG A 578 10.66 -15.06 -31.90
CA ARG A 578 11.06 -14.46 -33.17
C ARG A 578 12.42 -14.95 -33.68
N ASP A 579 13.15 -15.76 -32.90
CA ASP A 579 14.33 -16.49 -33.39
C ASP A 579 13.99 -17.74 -34.23
N LYS A 580 12.70 -17.94 -34.55
CA LYS A 580 12.19 -19.05 -35.36
C LYS A 580 12.32 -20.42 -34.68
N SER A 581 12.50 -20.46 -33.36
CA SER A 581 12.55 -21.71 -32.61
C SER A 581 11.42 -21.83 -31.60
N ILE A 582 11.06 -23.08 -31.32
CA ILE A 582 10.23 -23.46 -30.18
C ILE A 582 11.11 -24.27 -29.23
N ARG A 583 11.03 -23.98 -27.94
CA ARG A 583 11.78 -24.69 -26.91
C ARG A 583 10.85 -25.25 -25.86
N LEU A 584 11.10 -26.50 -25.48
CA LEU A 584 10.46 -27.16 -24.36
C LEU A 584 11.42 -27.18 -23.17
N TRP A 585 10.94 -26.70 -22.03
CA TRP A 585 11.68 -26.60 -20.79
C TRP A 585 11.03 -27.50 -19.74
N ASP A 586 11.86 -28.16 -18.95
CA ASP A 586 11.39 -28.80 -17.72
C ASP A 586 11.20 -27.73 -16.64
N VAL A 587 10.02 -27.68 -16.03
CA VAL A 587 9.67 -26.61 -15.08
C VAL A 587 10.44 -26.75 -13.76
N LYS A 588 10.76 -27.98 -13.33
CA LYS A 588 11.45 -28.24 -12.06
C LYS A 588 12.93 -27.90 -12.14
N THR A 589 13.61 -28.39 -13.18
CA THR A 589 15.05 -28.24 -13.39
C THR A 589 15.40 -26.96 -14.13
N ARG A 590 14.45 -26.35 -14.85
CA ARG A 590 14.61 -25.17 -15.71
C ARG A 590 15.60 -25.36 -16.86
N GLN A 591 15.88 -26.62 -17.18
CA GLN A 591 16.73 -26.97 -18.30
C GLN A 591 15.90 -27.13 -19.56
N GLN A 592 16.56 -26.93 -20.70
CA GLN A 592 15.96 -27.18 -21.99
C GLN A 592 15.93 -28.68 -22.26
N ASN A 593 14.75 -29.23 -22.50
CA ASN A 593 14.59 -30.64 -22.85
C ASN A 593 14.72 -30.86 -24.36
N VAL A 594 14.01 -30.05 -25.15
CA VAL A 594 13.93 -30.23 -26.61
C VAL A 594 13.94 -28.88 -27.31
N LYS A 595 14.68 -28.78 -28.42
CA LYS A 595 14.62 -27.68 -29.38
C LYS A 595 13.88 -28.20 -30.61
N LEU A 596 12.74 -27.61 -30.93
CA LEU A 596 12.00 -27.95 -32.15
C LEU A 596 12.45 -26.98 -33.25
N ASP A 597 13.32 -27.49 -34.12
CA ASP A 597 13.92 -26.76 -35.24
C ASP A 597 13.24 -27.13 -36.58
N GLY A 598 13.49 -26.34 -37.63
CA GLY A 598 12.91 -26.57 -38.97
C GLY A 598 11.76 -25.62 -39.36
N LEU A 599 11.55 -24.55 -38.58
CA LEU A 599 10.55 -23.51 -38.84
C LEU A 599 11.18 -22.36 -39.65
N SER A 600 10.47 -21.89 -40.68
CA SER A 600 10.94 -20.83 -41.58
C SER A 600 10.66 -19.41 -41.09
N GLY A 601 9.64 -19.23 -40.25
CA GLY A 601 9.15 -17.94 -39.78
C GLY A 601 9.19 -17.76 -38.25
N SER A 602 9.01 -16.51 -37.80
CA SER A 602 8.86 -16.17 -36.38
C SER A 602 7.64 -16.88 -35.79
N ILE A 603 7.73 -17.34 -34.54
CA ILE A 603 6.60 -17.94 -33.84
C ILE A 603 5.84 -16.85 -33.09
N PHE A 604 4.51 -16.86 -33.17
CA PHE A 604 3.66 -15.85 -32.51
C PHE A 604 2.71 -16.44 -31.47
N SER A 605 2.30 -17.71 -31.63
CA SER A 605 1.40 -18.37 -30.70
C SER A 605 1.75 -19.85 -30.56
N LEU A 606 1.62 -20.36 -29.33
CA LEU A 606 1.78 -21.75 -28.96
C LEU A 606 0.63 -22.21 -28.07
N CYS A 607 0.17 -23.43 -28.26
CA CYS A 607 -0.84 -24.04 -27.39
C CYS A 607 -0.63 -25.56 -27.33
N PHE A 608 -0.68 -26.13 -26.12
CA PHE A 608 -0.73 -27.58 -25.93
C PHE A 608 -2.16 -28.08 -26.14
N SER A 609 -2.30 -29.29 -26.66
CA SER A 609 -3.55 -30.03 -26.61
C SER A 609 -3.95 -30.30 -25.16
N PRO A 610 -5.26 -30.47 -24.85
CA PRO A 610 -5.72 -30.71 -23.49
C PRO A 610 -5.13 -31.96 -22.81
N ASP A 611 -4.73 -32.96 -23.60
CA ASP A 611 -4.04 -34.17 -23.14
C ASP A 611 -2.51 -34.00 -22.99
N GLY A 612 -1.96 -32.86 -23.44
CA GLY A 612 -0.54 -32.53 -23.40
C GLY A 612 0.34 -33.29 -24.39
N SER A 613 -0.23 -34.14 -25.26
CA SER A 613 0.52 -34.98 -26.20
C SER A 613 1.04 -34.19 -27.41
N THR A 614 0.30 -33.16 -27.82
CA THR A 614 0.55 -32.38 -29.03
C THR A 614 0.78 -30.91 -28.69
N LEU A 615 1.80 -30.30 -29.28
CA LEU A 615 2.02 -28.85 -29.24
C LEU A 615 1.75 -28.26 -30.62
N VAL A 616 0.99 -27.17 -30.68
CA VAL A 616 0.69 -26.48 -31.94
C VAL A 616 1.35 -25.11 -31.97
N SER A 617 1.91 -24.76 -33.11
CA SER A 617 2.59 -23.49 -33.32
C SER A 617 2.06 -22.71 -34.52
N GLY A 618 1.84 -21.42 -34.30
CA GLY A 618 1.41 -20.45 -35.30
C GLY A 618 2.58 -19.53 -35.65
N SER A 619 2.87 -19.43 -36.94
CA SER A 619 4.09 -18.81 -37.44
C SER A 619 3.82 -17.69 -38.45
N GLU A 620 4.86 -16.90 -38.67
CA GLU A 620 4.91 -15.85 -39.69
C GLU A 620 4.76 -16.40 -41.12
N ASP A 621 5.19 -17.65 -41.35
CA ASP A 621 5.14 -18.32 -42.65
C ASP A 621 3.74 -18.84 -43.03
N LYS A 622 2.71 -18.46 -42.25
CA LYS A 622 1.28 -18.71 -42.51
C LYS A 622 0.85 -20.16 -42.28
N VAL A 623 1.76 -21.02 -41.80
CA VAL A 623 1.51 -22.43 -41.53
C VAL A 623 1.17 -22.63 -40.06
N ILE A 624 0.36 -23.66 -39.78
CA ILE A 624 0.16 -24.17 -38.43
C ILE A 624 0.87 -25.52 -38.37
N SER A 625 1.81 -25.68 -37.43
CA SER A 625 2.58 -26.92 -37.29
C SER A 625 2.17 -27.65 -36.01
N LEU A 626 1.95 -28.97 -36.12
CA LEU A 626 1.63 -29.87 -35.01
C LEU A 626 2.87 -30.68 -34.67
N TRP A 627 3.22 -30.73 -33.39
CA TRP A 627 4.43 -31.36 -32.87
C TRP A 627 4.07 -32.38 -31.81
N ASP A 628 4.68 -33.56 -31.88
CA ASP A 628 4.61 -34.53 -30.80
C ASP A 628 5.53 -34.11 -29.64
N VAL A 629 4.97 -34.00 -28.44
CA VAL A 629 5.66 -33.45 -27.25
C VAL A 629 6.67 -34.44 -26.66
N MET A 630 6.51 -35.74 -26.94
CA MET A 630 7.42 -36.79 -26.44
C MET A 630 8.66 -36.86 -27.33
N THR A 631 8.45 -37.07 -28.63
CA THR A 631 9.49 -37.29 -29.64
C THR A 631 10.12 -35.99 -30.13
N GLY A 632 9.42 -34.87 -30.03
CA GLY A 632 9.82 -33.60 -30.63
C GLY A 632 9.73 -33.57 -32.16
N GLN A 633 9.05 -34.55 -32.77
CA GLN A 633 8.88 -34.60 -34.22
C GLN A 633 7.67 -33.79 -34.68
N GLN A 634 7.76 -33.26 -35.91
CA GLN A 634 6.65 -32.58 -36.55
C GLN A 634 5.69 -33.61 -37.15
N ASN A 635 4.48 -33.71 -36.60
CA ASN A 635 3.47 -34.67 -37.04
C ASN A 635 2.71 -34.18 -38.28
N ALA A 636 2.37 -32.90 -38.35
CA ALA A 636 1.57 -32.35 -39.45
C ALA A 636 1.80 -30.85 -39.70
N LYS A 637 1.41 -30.40 -40.89
CA LYS A 637 1.34 -28.99 -41.31
C LYS A 637 -0.04 -28.68 -41.87
N LEU A 638 -0.77 -27.79 -41.23
CA LEU A 638 -2.05 -27.29 -41.74
C LEU A 638 -1.81 -26.04 -42.58
N HIS A 639 -2.25 -26.09 -43.83
CA HIS A 639 -2.15 -25.00 -44.80
C HIS A 639 -3.53 -24.41 -45.05
N GLY A 640 -3.60 -23.10 -45.24
CA GLY A 640 -4.84 -22.44 -45.67
C GLY A 640 -4.87 -20.94 -45.41
N HIS A 641 -4.19 -20.46 -44.38
CA HIS A 641 -4.09 -19.02 -44.10
C HIS A 641 -3.22 -18.29 -45.13
N ASN A 642 -3.62 -17.08 -45.48
CA ASN A 642 -2.90 -16.22 -46.44
C ASN A 642 -2.01 -15.16 -45.76
N GLY A 643 -2.04 -15.12 -44.42
CA GLY A 643 -1.29 -14.19 -43.58
C GLY A 643 -0.80 -14.86 -42.30
N MET A 644 0.03 -14.15 -41.54
CA MET A 644 0.66 -14.64 -40.31
C MET A 644 -0.39 -15.17 -39.33
N VAL A 645 -0.13 -16.31 -38.70
CA VAL A 645 -1.03 -16.88 -37.68
C VAL A 645 -0.66 -16.28 -36.33
N CYS A 646 -1.55 -15.43 -35.80
CA CYS A 646 -1.31 -14.65 -34.59
C CYS A 646 -1.71 -15.37 -33.30
N SER A 647 -2.73 -16.23 -33.37
CA SER A 647 -3.29 -16.89 -32.18
C SER A 647 -3.85 -18.26 -32.52
N LEU A 648 -3.65 -19.19 -31.59
CA LEU A 648 -4.12 -20.57 -31.64
C LEU A 648 -4.75 -20.95 -30.30
N CYS A 649 -5.81 -21.73 -30.35
CA CYS A 649 -6.46 -22.26 -29.16
C CYS A 649 -7.13 -23.60 -29.50
N PHE A 650 -6.90 -24.63 -28.69
CA PHE A 650 -7.70 -25.85 -28.75
C PHE A 650 -9.04 -25.62 -28.07
N SER A 651 -10.09 -26.27 -28.58
CA SER A 651 -11.30 -26.49 -27.79
C SER A 651 -10.96 -27.33 -26.55
N PRO A 652 -11.59 -27.06 -25.40
CA PRO A 652 -11.38 -27.82 -24.17
C PRO A 652 -11.53 -29.35 -24.32
N ASP A 653 -12.37 -29.82 -25.26
CA ASP A 653 -12.53 -31.24 -25.59
C ASP A 653 -11.42 -31.81 -26.49
N GLY A 654 -10.51 -30.98 -26.98
CA GLY A 654 -9.38 -31.34 -27.85
C GLY A 654 -9.76 -31.68 -29.29
N SER A 655 -11.05 -31.63 -29.66
CA SER A 655 -11.52 -32.08 -30.97
C SER A 655 -11.27 -31.07 -32.09
N THR A 656 -11.21 -29.78 -31.74
CA THR A 656 -11.17 -28.67 -32.69
C THR A 656 -10.04 -27.71 -32.34
N LEU A 657 -9.26 -27.33 -33.34
CA LEU A 657 -8.27 -26.27 -33.21
C LEU A 657 -8.80 -25.01 -33.89
N ALA A 658 -8.77 -23.86 -33.21
CA ALA A 658 -9.06 -22.57 -33.81
C ALA A 658 -7.76 -21.79 -34.09
N SER A 659 -7.72 -21.07 -35.20
CA SER A 659 -6.61 -20.21 -35.58
C SER A 659 -7.07 -18.83 -36.06
N GLY A 660 -6.46 -17.77 -35.53
CA GLY A 660 -6.68 -16.38 -35.92
C GLY A 660 -5.47 -15.82 -36.67
N SER A 661 -5.71 -15.12 -37.79
CA SER A 661 -4.64 -14.67 -38.70
C SER A 661 -4.75 -13.19 -39.10
N ARG A 662 -3.62 -12.65 -39.57
CA ARG A 662 -3.56 -11.35 -40.28
C ARG A 662 -4.25 -11.38 -41.64
N ASP A 663 -4.69 -12.54 -42.14
CA ASP A 663 -5.58 -12.61 -43.30
C ASP A 663 -7.04 -12.24 -42.99
N LYS A 664 -7.31 -11.76 -41.76
CA LYS A 664 -8.61 -11.30 -41.26
C LYS A 664 -9.63 -12.43 -41.07
N SER A 665 -9.20 -13.69 -41.15
CA SER A 665 -10.07 -14.86 -40.95
C SER A 665 -9.70 -15.67 -39.72
N ILE A 666 -10.73 -16.27 -39.13
CA ILE A 666 -10.59 -17.33 -38.14
C ILE A 666 -10.90 -18.65 -38.84
N ARG A 667 -10.09 -19.69 -38.62
CA ARG A 667 -10.35 -21.03 -39.16
C ARG A 667 -10.48 -22.04 -38.02
N LEU A 668 -11.38 -23.00 -38.23
CA LEU A 668 -11.58 -24.14 -37.35
C LEU A 668 -11.07 -25.39 -38.06
N TRP A 669 -10.26 -26.18 -37.39
CA TRP A 669 -9.61 -27.38 -37.91
C TRP A 669 -10.01 -28.58 -37.07
N ASP A 670 -10.24 -29.71 -37.72
CA ASP A 670 -10.39 -30.98 -37.03
C ASP A 670 -9.01 -31.50 -36.67
N VAL A 671 -8.80 -31.80 -35.38
CA VAL A 671 -7.48 -32.19 -34.89
C VAL A 671 -7.11 -33.60 -35.36
N ASN A 672 -8.10 -34.48 -35.53
CA ASN A 672 -7.87 -35.87 -35.92
C ASN A 672 -7.58 -36.00 -37.41
N THR A 673 -8.31 -35.25 -38.26
CA THR A 673 -8.15 -35.34 -39.71
C THR A 673 -7.18 -34.30 -40.28
N GLY A 674 -6.95 -33.20 -39.56
CA GLY A 674 -6.20 -32.04 -40.06
C GLY A 674 -6.98 -31.21 -41.09
N GLU A 675 -8.24 -31.55 -41.36
CA GLU A 675 -9.06 -30.83 -42.34
C GLU A 675 -9.68 -29.56 -41.74
N GLN A 676 -9.92 -28.57 -42.59
CA GLN A 676 -10.59 -27.34 -42.18
C GLN A 676 -12.10 -27.57 -42.06
N LYS A 677 -12.64 -27.50 -40.84
CA LYS A 677 -14.09 -27.63 -40.54
C LYS A 677 -14.89 -26.40 -40.92
N GLY A 678 -14.29 -25.21 -40.80
CA GLY A 678 -15.02 -23.96 -41.00
C GLY A 678 -14.12 -22.73 -41.12
N LYS A 679 -14.70 -21.63 -41.63
CA LYS A 679 -14.08 -20.32 -41.73
C LYS A 679 -15.05 -19.26 -41.20
N LEU A 680 -14.64 -18.53 -40.17
CA LEU A 680 -15.42 -17.44 -39.60
C LEU A 680 -14.90 -16.12 -40.17
N ASN A 681 -15.77 -15.39 -40.88
CA ASN A 681 -15.47 -14.09 -41.48
C ASN A 681 -16.36 -13.02 -40.84
N GLY A 682 -15.79 -11.87 -40.50
CA GLY A 682 -16.55 -10.72 -40.01
C GLY A 682 -15.68 -9.59 -39.47
N HIS A 683 -14.48 -9.89 -38.97
CA HIS A 683 -13.49 -8.87 -38.65
C HIS A 683 -12.99 -8.16 -39.93
N THR A 684 -12.75 -6.85 -39.82
CA THR A 684 -12.31 -6.02 -40.96
C THR A 684 -10.80 -5.87 -41.05
N HIS A 685 -10.10 -6.21 -39.96
CA HIS A 685 -8.64 -6.14 -39.81
C HIS A 685 -8.08 -7.39 -39.12
N TYR A 686 -6.80 -7.35 -38.75
CA TYR A 686 -6.05 -8.48 -38.22
C TYR A 686 -6.61 -9.01 -36.91
N ILE A 687 -6.71 -10.33 -36.80
CA ILE A 687 -7.09 -11.01 -35.57
C ILE A 687 -5.84 -11.22 -34.72
N TYR A 688 -5.89 -10.79 -33.46
CA TYR A 688 -4.74 -10.87 -32.56
C TYR A 688 -4.86 -11.98 -31.52
N SER A 689 -6.06 -12.26 -31.02
CA SER A 689 -6.28 -13.30 -30.02
C SER A 689 -7.65 -13.95 -30.19
N ILE A 690 -7.70 -15.25 -29.91
CA ILE A 690 -8.89 -16.08 -29.89
C ILE A 690 -8.89 -16.98 -28.64
N CYS A 691 -10.06 -17.30 -28.11
CA CYS A 691 -10.21 -18.26 -27.01
C CYS A 691 -11.59 -18.92 -27.03
N PHE A 692 -11.66 -20.20 -26.70
CA PHE A 692 -12.91 -20.92 -26.50
C PHE A 692 -13.48 -20.69 -25.09
N THR A 693 -14.80 -20.76 -24.96
CA THR A 693 -15.45 -20.97 -23.67
C THR A 693 -15.11 -22.36 -23.12
N PRO A 694 -15.15 -22.57 -21.79
CA PRO A 694 -14.84 -23.86 -21.17
C PRO A 694 -15.72 -25.03 -21.64
N ASP A 695 -16.93 -24.75 -22.12
CA ASP A 695 -17.88 -25.73 -22.65
C ASP A 695 -17.71 -25.99 -24.17
N SER A 696 -16.72 -25.35 -24.82
CA SER A 696 -16.44 -25.43 -26.27
C SER A 696 -17.55 -24.92 -27.18
N THR A 697 -18.61 -24.28 -26.66
CA THR A 697 -19.77 -23.86 -27.49
C THR A 697 -19.53 -22.53 -28.19
N THR A 698 -18.78 -21.63 -27.57
CA THR A 698 -18.56 -20.26 -28.05
C THR A 698 -17.08 -19.99 -28.22
N LEU A 699 -16.72 -19.29 -29.30
CA LEU A 699 -15.38 -18.77 -29.52
C LEU A 699 -15.43 -17.24 -29.42
N ALA A 700 -14.51 -16.64 -28.66
CA ALA A 700 -14.28 -15.20 -28.68
C ALA A 700 -13.07 -14.87 -29.57
N SER A 701 -13.14 -13.75 -30.27
CA SER A 701 -12.03 -13.20 -31.06
C SER A 701 -11.89 -11.71 -30.88
N CYS A 702 -10.66 -11.20 -30.92
CA CYS A 702 -10.39 -9.77 -30.89
C CYS A 702 -9.45 -9.34 -32.02
N SER A 703 -9.59 -8.07 -32.42
CA SER A 703 -9.01 -7.58 -33.67
C SER A 703 -8.46 -6.17 -33.56
N GLN A 704 -7.59 -5.83 -34.52
CA GLN A 704 -7.13 -4.47 -34.76
C GLN A 704 -8.27 -3.50 -35.11
N ASP A 705 -9.42 -4.02 -35.56
CA ASP A 705 -10.62 -3.22 -35.82
C ASP A 705 -11.33 -2.71 -34.54
N LYS A 706 -10.71 -2.92 -33.37
CA LYS A 706 -11.18 -2.50 -32.03
C LYS A 706 -12.36 -3.29 -31.48
N SER A 707 -12.90 -4.24 -32.25
CA SER A 707 -14.04 -5.05 -31.84
C SER A 707 -13.61 -6.39 -31.22
N ILE A 708 -14.47 -6.89 -30.35
CA ILE A 708 -14.45 -8.28 -29.87
C ILE A 708 -15.72 -8.95 -30.42
N ARG A 709 -15.60 -10.17 -30.94
CA ARG A 709 -16.74 -10.92 -31.49
C ARG A 709 -16.88 -12.27 -30.81
N LEU A 710 -18.13 -12.67 -30.58
CA LEU A 710 -18.48 -14.01 -30.11
C LEU A 710 -19.07 -14.80 -31.27
N TRP A 711 -18.68 -16.07 -31.38
CA TRP A 711 -19.07 -16.97 -32.45
C TRP A 711 -19.60 -18.27 -31.87
N ASP A 712 -20.71 -18.74 -32.40
CA ASP A 712 -21.18 -20.10 -32.13
C ASP A 712 -20.34 -21.09 -32.95
N VAL A 713 -19.71 -22.03 -32.27
CA VAL A 713 -18.71 -22.94 -32.87
C VAL A 713 -19.39 -23.95 -33.82
N LYS A 714 -20.62 -24.34 -33.53
CA LYS A 714 -21.36 -25.36 -34.30
C LYS A 714 -21.89 -24.82 -35.61
N THR A 715 -22.42 -23.61 -35.61
CA THR A 715 -23.04 -22.95 -36.77
C THR A 715 -22.07 -22.05 -37.52
N GLY A 716 -21.00 -21.60 -36.86
CA GLY A 716 -20.05 -20.63 -37.39
C GLY A 716 -20.61 -19.21 -37.49
N GLN A 717 -21.78 -18.94 -36.91
CA GLN A 717 -22.40 -17.61 -36.93
C GLN A 717 -21.88 -16.74 -35.80
N GLN A 718 -21.80 -15.43 -36.06
CA GLN A 718 -21.51 -14.45 -35.03
C GLN A 718 -22.73 -14.27 -34.13
N THR A 719 -22.55 -14.47 -32.83
CA THR A 719 -23.61 -14.34 -31.82
C THR A 719 -23.64 -12.95 -31.19
N ALA A 720 -22.49 -12.30 -31.03
CA ALA A 720 -22.41 -10.94 -30.48
C ALA A 720 -21.20 -10.15 -31.01
N GLN A 721 -21.28 -8.83 -30.90
CA GLN A 721 -20.15 -7.89 -31.06
C GLN A 721 -20.07 -7.02 -29.80
N LEU A 722 -18.90 -6.98 -29.16
CA LEU A 722 -18.64 -6.17 -27.98
C LEU A 722 -17.74 -5.00 -28.39
N ASP A 723 -18.34 -3.82 -28.39
CA ASP A 723 -17.67 -2.57 -28.75
C ASP A 723 -17.45 -1.72 -27.48
N GLY A 724 -16.26 -1.13 -27.35
CA GLY A 724 -15.98 -0.21 -26.24
C GLY A 724 -14.53 0.26 -26.15
N HIS A 725 -13.58 -0.54 -26.63
CA HIS A 725 -12.17 -0.12 -26.72
C HIS A 725 -11.97 0.98 -27.77
N SER A 726 -11.09 1.94 -27.47
CA SER A 726 -10.80 3.07 -28.38
C SER A 726 -9.67 2.76 -29.37
N CYS A 727 -8.91 1.69 -29.15
CA CYS A 727 -7.79 1.22 -29.96
C CYS A 727 -7.86 -0.31 -30.19
N SER A 728 -6.88 -0.87 -30.89
CA SER A 728 -6.78 -2.32 -31.18
C SER A 728 -6.94 -3.16 -29.92
N VAL A 729 -7.61 -4.31 -30.03
CA VAL A 729 -7.72 -5.27 -28.93
C VAL A 729 -6.74 -6.42 -29.17
N ASN A 730 -5.79 -6.61 -28.26
CA ASN A 730 -4.64 -7.48 -28.46
C ASN A 730 -4.84 -8.88 -27.86
N SER A 731 -5.59 -8.98 -26.76
CA SER A 731 -5.78 -10.25 -26.03
C SER A 731 -7.20 -10.39 -25.54
N VAL A 732 -7.74 -11.60 -25.62
CA VAL A 732 -8.99 -12.01 -24.95
C VAL A 732 -8.81 -13.31 -24.18
N CYS A 733 -9.54 -13.46 -23.07
CA CYS A 733 -9.53 -14.68 -22.26
C CYS A 733 -10.84 -14.82 -21.48
N PHE A 734 -11.46 -16.00 -21.50
CA PHE A 734 -12.62 -16.33 -20.67
C PHE A 734 -12.20 -16.70 -19.24
N SER A 735 -13.06 -16.37 -18.27
CA SER A 735 -12.98 -16.92 -16.93
C SER A 735 -13.20 -18.45 -16.95
N PRO A 736 -12.65 -19.20 -15.98
CA PRO A 736 -12.80 -20.66 -15.93
C PRO A 736 -14.25 -21.17 -15.84
N ASP A 737 -15.18 -20.33 -15.37
CA ASP A 737 -16.62 -20.62 -15.33
C ASP A 737 -17.36 -20.22 -16.62
N GLY A 738 -16.67 -19.58 -17.58
CA GLY A 738 -17.21 -19.11 -18.85
C GLY A 738 -18.14 -17.89 -18.76
N THR A 739 -18.34 -17.31 -17.58
CA THR A 739 -19.34 -16.24 -17.38
C THR A 739 -18.82 -14.85 -17.73
N THR A 740 -17.50 -14.66 -17.71
CA THR A 740 -16.84 -13.37 -17.89
C THR A 740 -15.76 -13.47 -18.96
N LEU A 741 -15.84 -12.59 -19.95
CA LEU A 741 -14.78 -12.43 -20.94
C LEU A 741 -13.92 -11.22 -20.57
N THR A 742 -12.61 -11.34 -20.72
CA THR A 742 -11.68 -10.23 -20.47
C THR A 742 -10.99 -9.82 -21.75
N SER A 743 -10.76 -8.53 -21.92
CA SER A 743 -10.07 -7.99 -23.09
C SER A 743 -9.02 -6.96 -22.70
N GLY A 744 -7.86 -7.02 -23.36
CA GLY A 744 -6.75 -6.09 -23.17
C GLY A 744 -6.42 -5.37 -24.48
N SER A 745 -6.23 -4.06 -24.40
CA SER A 745 -6.12 -3.20 -25.58
C SER A 745 -4.90 -2.26 -25.56
N ASP A 746 -4.59 -1.76 -26.75
CA ASP A 746 -3.69 -0.62 -26.98
C ASP A 746 -4.17 0.67 -26.31
N ASP A 747 -5.45 0.76 -25.90
CA ASP A 747 -5.97 1.89 -25.13
C ASP A 747 -5.53 1.89 -23.65
N LYS A 748 -4.64 0.96 -23.28
CA LYS A 748 -4.06 0.75 -21.94
C LYS A 748 -5.04 0.19 -20.90
N SER A 749 -6.29 -0.08 -21.29
CA SER A 749 -7.30 -0.62 -20.38
C SER A 749 -7.49 -2.12 -20.54
N ILE A 750 -7.96 -2.72 -19.46
CA ILE A 750 -8.53 -4.07 -19.47
C ILE A 750 -10.03 -3.92 -19.23
N ARG A 751 -10.86 -4.67 -19.95
CA ARG A 751 -12.31 -4.67 -19.75
C ARG A 751 -12.81 -6.05 -19.43
N LEU A 752 -13.77 -6.11 -18.51
CA LEU A 752 -14.51 -7.31 -18.15
C LEU A 752 -15.89 -7.22 -18.81
N TRP A 753 -16.31 -8.28 -19.49
CA TRP A 753 -17.58 -8.36 -20.21
C TRP A 753 -18.38 -9.52 -19.67
N ASP A 754 -19.68 -9.31 -19.50
CA ASP A 754 -20.60 -10.40 -19.24
C ASP A 754 -20.90 -11.15 -20.54
N VAL A 755 -20.65 -12.45 -20.56
CA VAL A 755 -20.77 -13.25 -21.80
C VAL A 755 -22.23 -13.41 -22.23
N LYS A 756 -23.15 -13.48 -21.26
CA LYS A 756 -24.58 -13.72 -21.52
C LYS A 756 -25.28 -12.47 -22.05
N THR A 757 -24.95 -11.31 -21.49
CA THR A 757 -25.61 -10.04 -21.84
C THR A 757 -24.82 -9.23 -22.87
N GLY A 758 -23.52 -9.49 -23.03
CA GLY A 758 -22.63 -8.70 -23.89
C GLY A 758 -22.30 -7.31 -23.32
N LEU A 759 -22.70 -7.01 -22.08
CA LEU A 759 -22.44 -5.72 -21.46
C LEU A 759 -21.07 -5.70 -20.77
N GLN A 760 -20.43 -4.53 -20.78
CA GLN A 760 -19.21 -4.31 -20.01
C GLN A 760 -19.54 -4.29 -18.52
N LYS A 761 -18.95 -5.22 -17.76
CA LYS A 761 -19.01 -5.27 -16.29
C LYS A 761 -18.11 -4.20 -15.65
N ALA A 762 -16.85 -4.16 -16.07
CA ALA A 762 -15.85 -3.30 -15.45
C ALA A 762 -14.77 -2.84 -16.44
N LYS A 763 -14.10 -1.74 -16.09
CA LYS A 763 -12.89 -1.25 -16.75
C LYS A 763 -11.78 -1.15 -15.72
N LEU A 764 -10.72 -1.92 -15.91
CA LEU A 764 -9.54 -1.90 -15.06
C LEU A 764 -8.48 -1.04 -15.75
N ASP A 765 -8.11 0.05 -15.08
CA ASP A 765 -7.07 0.96 -15.51
C ASP A 765 -5.84 0.79 -14.60
N GLY A 766 -4.65 0.84 -15.20
CA GLY A 766 -3.40 0.80 -14.41
C GLY A 766 -2.15 0.59 -15.23
N HIS A 767 -2.21 0.01 -16.43
CA HIS A 767 -1.05 -0.06 -17.31
C HIS A 767 -0.73 1.29 -17.96
N ASP A 768 0.57 1.59 -18.13
CA ASP A 768 1.03 2.84 -18.74
C ASP A 768 1.20 2.73 -20.27
N GLY A 769 1.04 1.51 -20.81
CA GLY A 769 1.13 1.17 -22.23
C GLY A 769 0.19 0.03 -22.62
N SER A 770 0.18 -0.34 -23.90
CA SER A 770 -0.72 -1.37 -24.45
C SER A 770 -0.68 -2.68 -23.66
N VAL A 771 -1.85 -3.23 -23.36
CA VAL A 771 -1.98 -4.57 -22.78
C VAL A 771 -1.82 -5.59 -23.90
N LEU A 772 -0.87 -6.50 -23.76
CA LEU A 772 -0.47 -7.44 -24.81
C LEU A 772 -1.00 -8.86 -24.60
N SER A 773 -1.12 -9.31 -23.35
CA SER A 773 -1.58 -10.66 -23.02
C SER A 773 -2.37 -10.65 -21.71
N LEU A 774 -3.42 -11.46 -21.66
CA LEU A 774 -4.25 -11.71 -20.49
C LEU A 774 -4.31 -13.21 -20.20
N CYS A 775 -4.37 -13.60 -18.94
CA CYS A 775 -4.55 -14.99 -18.53
C CYS A 775 -5.25 -15.06 -17.18
N PHE A 776 -6.32 -15.85 -17.07
CA PHE A 776 -6.92 -16.16 -15.77
C PHE A 776 -6.10 -17.18 -15.00
N ALA A 777 -6.05 -17.00 -13.69
CA ALA A 777 -5.64 -18.07 -12.79
C ALA A 777 -6.72 -19.18 -12.78
N PRO A 778 -6.33 -20.44 -12.54
CA PRO A 778 -7.26 -21.58 -12.52
C PRO A 778 -8.42 -21.43 -11.51
N ASN A 779 -8.22 -20.65 -10.45
CA ASN A 779 -9.24 -20.38 -9.44
C ASN A 779 -10.35 -19.40 -9.93
N GLY A 780 -10.17 -18.76 -11.08
CA GLY A 780 -11.10 -17.81 -11.68
C GLY A 780 -11.21 -16.46 -10.97
N THR A 781 -10.53 -16.26 -9.84
CA THR A 781 -10.60 -15.02 -9.05
C THR A 781 -9.51 -14.03 -9.42
N THR A 782 -8.40 -14.51 -10.00
CA THR A 782 -7.24 -13.69 -10.32
C THR A 782 -7.01 -13.65 -11.83
N LEU A 783 -6.78 -12.46 -12.36
CA LEU A 783 -6.38 -12.24 -13.75
C LEU A 783 -4.96 -11.68 -13.77
N ALA A 784 -4.10 -12.19 -14.65
CA ALA A 784 -2.80 -11.60 -14.95
C ALA A 784 -2.87 -10.84 -16.28
N SER A 785 -2.21 -9.69 -16.32
CA SER A 785 -2.03 -8.90 -17.54
C SER A 785 -0.57 -8.54 -17.77
N SER A 786 -0.16 -8.49 -19.03
CA SER A 786 1.17 -8.05 -19.45
C SER A 786 1.08 -6.85 -20.39
N SER A 787 2.11 -6.00 -20.40
CA SER A 787 2.07 -4.76 -21.19
C SER A 787 3.42 -4.36 -21.82
N ILE A 788 3.33 -3.48 -22.82
CA ILE A 788 4.45 -2.74 -23.41
C ILE A 788 5.21 -1.91 -22.35
N ASP A 789 4.54 -1.53 -21.26
CA ASP A 789 5.15 -0.83 -20.13
C ASP A 789 6.16 -1.69 -19.32
N LYS A 790 6.47 -2.90 -19.83
CA LYS A 790 7.44 -3.87 -19.31
C LYS A 790 6.99 -4.59 -18.04
N SER A 791 5.71 -4.47 -17.70
CA SER A 791 5.19 -4.97 -16.45
C SER A 791 4.16 -6.06 -16.59
N ILE A 792 3.96 -6.73 -15.46
CA ILE A 792 2.90 -7.69 -15.24
C ILE A 792 2.09 -7.22 -14.03
N ARG A 793 0.77 -7.25 -14.14
CA ARG A 793 -0.15 -6.92 -13.05
C ARG A 793 -1.07 -8.09 -12.78
N LEU A 794 -1.44 -8.26 -11.52
CA LEU A 794 -2.45 -9.21 -11.08
C LEU A 794 -3.69 -8.43 -10.66
N TRP A 795 -4.88 -8.93 -10.97
CA TRP A 795 -6.16 -8.28 -10.71
C TRP A 795 -7.08 -9.26 -9.99
N ASP A 796 -7.79 -8.77 -8.98
CA ASP A 796 -8.85 -9.50 -8.31
C ASP A 796 -10.14 -9.18 -9.06
N ILE A 797 -10.69 -10.19 -9.71
CA ILE A 797 -11.83 -10.04 -10.61
C ILE A 797 -13.12 -9.79 -9.82
N LYS A 798 -13.19 -10.21 -8.56
CA LYS A 798 -14.35 -9.93 -7.70
C LYS A 798 -14.32 -8.51 -7.15
N LYS A 799 -13.12 -7.97 -6.89
CA LYS A 799 -12.95 -6.61 -6.37
C LYS A 799 -12.78 -5.57 -7.47
N GLU A 800 -12.61 -6.01 -8.71
CA GLU A 800 -12.36 -5.16 -9.89
C GLU A 800 -11.17 -4.23 -9.69
N ASP A 801 -10.13 -4.71 -9.00
CA ASP A 801 -8.97 -3.91 -8.65
C ASP A 801 -7.68 -4.73 -8.72
N GLN A 802 -6.54 -4.06 -8.75
CA GLN A 802 -5.24 -4.70 -8.79
C GLN A 802 -4.93 -5.41 -7.46
N ILE A 803 -4.44 -6.64 -7.51
CA ILE A 803 -3.88 -7.35 -6.36
C ILE A 803 -2.52 -6.77 -6.03
N LEU A 804 -2.42 -6.16 -4.84
CA LEU A 804 -1.17 -5.73 -4.24
C LEU A 804 -0.56 -6.91 -3.47
N LEU A 805 0.57 -7.43 -3.97
CA LEU A 805 1.20 -8.65 -3.46
C LEU A 805 1.90 -8.37 -2.13
N THR A 806 1.38 -8.96 -1.06
CA THR A 806 1.92 -8.82 0.29
C THR A 806 2.99 -9.87 0.57
N ASN A 807 4.05 -9.48 1.28
CA ASN A 807 5.13 -10.39 1.67
C ASN A 807 4.66 -11.30 2.82
N LYS A 808 4.64 -12.62 2.59
CA LYS A 808 4.08 -13.66 3.50
C LYS A 808 4.90 -13.87 4.78
N ARG A 809 4.75 -12.95 5.73
CA ARG A 809 5.01 -13.23 7.16
C ARG A 809 3.73 -13.20 8.01
N TYR A 810 2.63 -12.71 7.44
CA TYR A 810 1.36 -12.47 8.15
C TYR A 810 0.32 -13.59 7.99
N GLU A 811 0.30 -14.32 6.87
CA GLU A 811 -0.71 -15.37 6.61
C GLU A 811 -0.45 -16.69 7.34
N ASP A 812 0.81 -17.05 7.60
CA ASP A 812 1.15 -18.26 8.37
C ASP A 812 0.67 -18.16 9.83
N ILE A 813 0.51 -16.95 10.35
CA ILE A 813 -0.07 -16.67 11.67
C ILE A 813 -1.59 -16.85 11.64
N LEU A 814 -2.26 -16.38 10.57
CA LEU A 814 -3.71 -16.52 10.38
C LEU A 814 -4.16 -17.97 10.17
N THR A 815 -3.34 -18.77 9.50
CA THR A 815 -3.66 -20.19 9.24
C THR A 815 -3.56 -21.02 10.53
N LYS A 816 -2.61 -20.68 11.42
CA LYS A 816 -2.55 -21.26 12.78
C LYS A 816 -3.73 -20.88 13.67
N PHE A 817 -4.35 -19.71 13.45
CA PHE A 817 -5.51 -19.25 14.23
C PHE A 817 -6.85 -19.86 13.79
N LYS A 818 -7.02 -20.22 12.51
CA LYS A 818 -8.30 -20.75 12.00
C LYS A 818 -8.60 -22.20 12.42
N THR A 819 -7.58 -23.01 12.68
CA THR A 819 -7.75 -24.42 13.07
C THR A 819 -8.24 -24.63 14.52
N THR A 820 -8.30 -23.58 15.34
CA THR A 820 -8.63 -23.68 16.77
C THR A 820 -10.04 -23.17 17.12
N MET A 821 -10.84 -22.74 16.13
CA MET A 821 -12.16 -22.10 16.36
C MET A 821 -13.38 -23.01 16.10
N PHE A 822 -13.18 -24.33 15.96
CA PHE A 822 -14.27 -25.30 15.94
C PHE A 822 -13.97 -26.48 16.86
N LYS A 823 -14.05 -26.26 18.18
CA LYS A 823 -14.58 -27.22 19.17
C LYS A 823 -14.56 -26.64 20.58
N ASN A 824 -15.77 -26.44 21.10
CA ASN A 824 -16.21 -26.54 22.49
C ASN A 824 -15.65 -25.58 23.56
N ASN A 825 -16.59 -24.79 24.11
CA ASN A 825 -16.91 -24.62 25.52
C ASN A 825 -15.80 -25.01 26.52
N TYR A 826 -15.20 -24.00 27.16
CA TYR A 826 -15.06 -23.80 28.61
C TYR A 826 -13.94 -22.77 28.85
N LEU A 827 -14.23 -21.76 29.67
CA LEU A 827 -13.24 -20.83 30.20
C LEU A 827 -12.16 -21.59 30.98
N SER A 828 -10.88 -21.39 30.64
CA SER A 828 -9.83 -21.15 31.64
C SER A 828 -8.54 -20.63 31.00
N GLN A 829 -8.00 -19.60 31.66
CA GLN A 829 -6.62 -19.11 31.67
C GLN A 829 -5.63 -19.64 30.60
N VAL A 830 -5.18 -18.73 29.73
CA VAL A 830 -3.76 -18.71 29.31
C VAL A 830 -3.26 -17.27 29.36
N SER A 831 -2.37 -17.03 30.32
CA SER A 831 -1.55 -15.84 30.47
C SER A 831 -0.44 -15.77 29.41
N ASN A 832 -0.05 -14.54 29.07
CA ASN A 832 1.22 -14.12 28.48
C ASN A 832 1.55 -14.61 27.07
N ILE A 833 1.11 -13.82 26.08
CA ILE A 833 1.96 -13.47 24.94
C ILE A 833 1.97 -11.95 24.83
N ILE A 834 3.18 -11.38 24.88
CA ILE A 834 3.48 -9.95 24.80
C ILE A 834 2.88 -9.38 23.51
N SER A 835 1.71 -8.75 23.60
CA SER A 835 1.19 -7.88 22.57
C SER A 835 1.86 -6.53 22.73
N SER A 836 2.82 -6.21 21.86
CA SER A 836 3.41 -4.89 21.75
C SER A 836 2.28 -3.85 21.63
N LEU A 837 2.16 -3.03 22.67
CA LEU A 837 1.21 -1.96 22.86
C LEU A 837 1.44 -0.88 21.81
N LEU A 838 0.81 -1.01 20.63
CA LEU A 838 0.77 0.08 19.66
C LEU A 838 -0.41 1.00 20.02
N ILE A 839 -0.27 1.76 21.11
CA ILE A 839 -1.01 3.03 21.26
C ILE A 839 -0.12 4.07 20.58
N SER A 840 -0.15 3.98 19.26
CA SER A 840 0.60 4.88 18.40
C SER A 840 -0.08 6.24 18.47
N GLN A 841 0.54 7.22 19.12
CA GLN A 841 0.27 8.64 18.84
C GLN A 841 0.86 9.00 17.45
N GLN A 842 0.65 8.15 16.46
CA GLN A 842 0.84 8.53 15.07
C GLN A 842 -0.43 9.29 14.68
N PRO A 843 -0.30 10.49 14.09
CA PRO A 843 -1.41 11.28 13.57
C PRO A 843 -1.97 10.68 12.27
N ILE A 844 -1.71 9.39 12.03
CA ILE A 844 -2.05 8.68 10.79
C ILE A 844 -3.23 7.79 11.13
N PHE A 845 -4.39 8.15 10.61
CA PHE A 845 -5.59 7.33 10.66
C PHE A 845 -5.32 5.97 9.98
N GLN A 846 -5.65 4.88 10.65
CA GLN A 846 -5.43 3.51 10.17
C GLN A 846 -6.78 2.81 10.04
N ALA A 847 -7.02 2.12 8.92
CA ALA A 847 -8.27 1.38 8.71
C ALA A 847 -8.05 0.10 7.88
N GLN A 848 -6.84 -0.45 7.90
CA GLN A 848 -6.48 -1.61 7.11
C GLN A 848 -7.33 -2.83 7.50
N GLY A 849 -8.01 -3.41 6.52
CA GLY A 849 -8.90 -4.56 6.71
C GLY A 849 -10.20 -4.23 7.45
N ALA A 850 -10.53 -2.95 7.70
CA ALA A 850 -11.84 -2.58 8.22
C ALA A 850 -12.93 -2.96 7.21
N LEU A 851 -14.03 -3.56 7.67
CA LEU A 851 -15.15 -3.98 6.85
C LEU A 851 -16.25 -2.91 6.92
N ILE A 852 -16.49 -2.22 5.82
CA ILE A 852 -17.52 -1.18 5.71
C ILE A 852 -18.62 -1.69 4.78
N LEU A 853 -19.88 -1.68 5.24
CA LEU A 853 -21.04 -2.13 4.45
C LEU A 853 -22.21 -1.20 4.71
N LYS A 854 -22.58 -0.38 3.70
CA LYS A 854 -23.57 0.70 3.85
C LYS A 854 -23.18 1.71 4.95
N GLY A 855 -23.57 2.97 4.79
CA GLY A 855 -23.32 4.01 5.79
C GLY A 855 -22.86 5.33 5.20
N GLU A 856 -22.99 6.38 6.00
CA GLU A 856 -22.62 7.75 5.68
C GLU A 856 -21.34 8.09 6.44
N PHE A 857 -20.30 8.56 5.75
CA PHE A 857 -19.05 8.98 6.38
C PHE A 857 -18.63 10.33 5.80
N PHE A 858 -19.06 11.43 6.40
CA PHE A 858 -18.79 12.77 5.90
C PHE A 858 -17.89 13.55 6.84
N ASN A 859 -16.86 14.18 6.28
CA ASN A 859 -16.01 15.08 7.04
C ASN A 859 -16.69 16.46 7.27
N ASN A 860 -16.03 17.34 8.02
CA ASN A 860 -16.48 18.71 8.29
C ASN A 860 -16.61 19.62 7.06
N GLN A 861 -16.10 19.21 5.90
CA GLN A 861 -16.24 19.88 4.61
C GLN A 861 -17.32 19.24 3.72
N GLY A 862 -18.04 18.23 4.21
CA GLY A 862 -19.04 17.49 3.45
C GLY A 862 -18.46 16.47 2.46
N ILE A 863 -17.16 16.17 2.54
CA ILE A 863 -16.49 15.17 1.70
C ILE A 863 -16.72 13.78 2.26
N ASP A 864 -17.06 12.85 1.38
CA ASP A 864 -17.19 11.43 1.71
C ASP A 864 -15.82 10.78 2.01
N LEU A 865 -15.68 10.28 3.23
CA LEU A 865 -14.48 9.64 3.77
C LEU A 865 -14.32 8.18 3.35
N ARG A 866 -15.30 7.56 2.67
CA ARG A 866 -15.16 6.18 2.17
C ARG A 866 -13.95 6.02 1.25
N GLN A 867 -13.65 7.02 0.41
CA GLN A 867 -12.44 7.02 -0.42
C GLN A 867 -11.16 7.03 0.42
N LEU A 868 -11.16 7.77 1.52
CA LEU A 868 -10.04 7.79 2.46
C LEU A 868 -9.88 6.41 3.11
N PHE A 869 -10.96 5.81 3.59
CA PHE A 869 -10.96 4.48 4.22
C PHE A 869 -10.45 3.42 3.23
N LYS A 870 -10.92 3.46 1.98
CA LYS A 870 -10.41 2.60 0.90
C LYS A 870 -8.91 2.78 0.67
N SER A 871 -8.41 4.02 0.62
CA SER A 871 -6.97 4.27 0.45
C SER A 871 -6.11 3.80 1.64
N LYS A 872 -6.69 3.65 2.83
CA LYS A 872 -6.05 3.06 4.02
C LYS A 872 -6.21 1.53 4.11
N GLY A 873 -6.76 0.89 3.08
CA GLY A 873 -6.88 -0.56 2.99
C GLY A 873 -8.15 -1.15 3.61
N SER A 874 -9.20 -0.34 3.83
CA SER A 874 -10.52 -0.85 4.22
C SER A 874 -11.21 -1.58 3.05
N CYS A 875 -12.00 -2.59 3.38
CA CYS A 875 -12.91 -3.29 2.47
C CYS A 875 -14.28 -2.61 2.50
N ILE A 876 -14.69 -1.98 1.39
CA ILE A 876 -16.01 -1.33 1.28
C ILE A 876 -16.90 -2.20 0.39
N LEU A 877 -18.00 -2.66 0.95
CA LEU A 877 -19.05 -3.40 0.27
C LEU A 877 -20.21 -2.42 0.01
N GLU A 878 -20.39 -2.02 -1.25
CA GLU A 878 -21.53 -1.20 -1.67
C GLU A 878 -22.60 -2.10 -2.27
N ILE A 879 -23.80 -2.08 -1.68
CA ILE A 879 -24.98 -2.70 -2.29
C ILE A 879 -25.61 -1.63 -3.18
N GLN A 880 -25.62 -1.82 -4.50
CA GLN A 880 -26.39 -0.96 -5.41
C GLN A 880 -27.88 -1.05 -5.07
N THR A 881 -28.45 0.01 -4.51
CA THR A 881 -29.91 0.18 -4.43
C THR A 881 -30.28 1.59 -4.87
N GLU A 882 -30.79 1.72 -6.09
CA GLU A 882 -32.00 2.50 -6.42
C GLU A 882 -32.36 2.30 -7.91
N VAL A 883 -33.36 1.45 -8.18
CA VAL A 883 -34.23 1.56 -9.36
C VAL A 883 -35.63 1.90 -8.82
N PRO A 884 -36.36 2.87 -9.39
CA PRO A 884 -37.69 3.22 -8.90
C PRO A 884 -38.67 2.06 -9.08
N LYS A 885 -39.56 1.90 -8.11
CA LYS A 885 -40.63 0.88 -8.05
C LYS A 885 -41.28 0.60 -9.40
N GLN A 886 -41.12 -0.61 -9.93
CA GLN A 886 -42.19 -1.35 -10.58
C GLN A 886 -41.94 -2.86 -10.56
N SER A 887 -42.92 -3.58 -10.02
CA SER A 887 -43.22 -5.02 -10.09
C SER A 887 -42.16 -6.06 -9.69
N ASN A 888 -42.49 -6.78 -8.60
CA ASN A 888 -42.16 -8.17 -8.26
C ASN A 888 -41.08 -8.89 -9.09
N GLN A 889 -39.90 -9.10 -8.50
CA GLN A 889 -39.19 -10.40 -8.53
C GLN A 889 -38.00 -10.42 -7.56
N GLN A 890 -37.62 -11.65 -7.17
CA GLN A 890 -36.81 -12.04 -6.01
C GLN A 890 -35.44 -11.36 -5.86
N TYR A 891 -35.07 -11.06 -4.61
CA TYR A 891 -33.78 -10.53 -4.20
C TYR A 891 -32.68 -11.61 -4.25
N ILE A 892 -31.58 -11.34 -4.96
CA ILE A 892 -30.30 -12.04 -4.85
C ILE A 892 -29.27 -11.02 -4.36
N ILE A 893 -28.56 -11.35 -3.27
CA ILE A 893 -27.48 -10.54 -2.67
C ILE A 893 -26.18 -10.83 -3.43
N SER A 894 -25.48 -9.80 -3.93
CA SER A 894 -24.16 -9.88 -4.58
C SER A 894 -23.03 -9.49 -3.63
#